data_AF-A0A2G6HQL2-F1
#
_entry.id   AF-A0A2G6HQL2-F1
#
_cell.length_a   1.000
_cell.length_b   1.000
_cell.length_c   1.000
_cell.angle_alpha   90.00
_cell.angle_beta   90.00
_cell.angle_gamma   90.00
#
_symmetry.space_group_name_H-M   'P 1'
#
loop_
_entity.id
_entity.type
_entity.pdbx_description
1 polymer ?
#
loop_
_entity_poly.entity_id
_entity_poly.type
_entity_poly.pdbx_seq_one_letter_code
_entity_poly.pdbx_strand_id
1 'polypeptide(L)'
;MKKVLSISLGDKRNDYCFRTQFLGQNFEIKRVGTNGDLDRVAELLLENDGNVDIFGLGCFKFPPTVGPDHKKSGMDRQLIELSKRVKTPITNGYALRKVAYEWAIRHLQFKFGGNYFNNTKALFLSGMTQYTYAKVMAEYTDNIRFADPVIEHGVPKFLNSLKELELYANGVHDILSYVPSKTFTSALLPTKMWNEHILRKAVQKAHTVLVTHRDFETLLNNMTSIELKGKTIISSTVYESRVKFLENRGVDVIVDCTPQILERVVGIDVLEALIISALGKTRESISADDLLEVIAEQRMDPRVLYPKGSPKRVNRFAFVIHPLSQEQLKMQKAIKTASDLAPPFFMEVLEKTIAYAPPMIYSKVTGIKSPTGVETEGWLITLAGTPRQMLSHSPEFTYKRLLQAAKMAKSMGAQIIGLGAFTKVVGDAGETVSKLAPIPVTTGNSYSASGALWAAADASRKLGLLAKPKPGEKIQGKAMVIGATGAIGSVCCRLLAKAFNEVYLVDIRDARLLALRESILNETPDVELHISTRADKFLPDMDVIVTATSAAGKKILDIRKVKPGCVITDVARPLDLSPEDVALRPDVLVVESGEIELPGQPEMRDIGLPDKVVYACLAETIVLALEGRFEPFTIGRDIEWEKVREIYKMGLKHGMKLAAISGVNGVFSDEDIARVRKLAIEARKKMAKEGHKN
;
A
#
# COMPACT_ATOMS: atom_id res chain seq x y z
N MET A 1 41.59 -0.88 31.53
CA MET A 1 40.75 -1.56 30.51
C MET A 1 39.65 -2.26 31.26
N LYS A 2 38.39 -1.95 30.96
CA LYS A 2 37.22 -2.54 31.64
C LYS A 2 36.87 -3.89 31.01
N LYS A 3 36.37 -4.83 31.80
CA LYS A 3 36.00 -6.20 31.39
C LYS A 3 34.51 -6.42 31.56
N VAL A 4 33.83 -6.78 30.48
CA VAL A 4 32.41 -7.16 30.48
C VAL A 4 32.31 -8.65 30.17
N LEU A 5 31.67 -9.42 31.07
CA LEU A 5 31.39 -10.84 30.86
C LEU A 5 29.89 -11.07 30.73
N SER A 6 29.44 -11.39 29.52
CA SER A 6 28.08 -11.85 29.24
C SER A 6 27.96 -13.35 29.44
N ILE A 7 27.17 -13.78 30.41
CA ILE A 7 26.82 -15.18 30.64
C ILE A 7 25.40 -15.37 30.12
N SER A 8 25.26 -16.18 29.08
CA SER A 8 24.03 -16.29 28.30
C SER A 8 23.44 -17.70 28.37
N LEU A 9 22.14 -17.82 28.64
CA LEU A 9 21.41 -19.08 28.47
C LEU A 9 21.29 -19.52 27.00
N GLY A 10 21.73 -18.67 26.07
CA GLY A 10 21.74 -19.00 24.64
C GLY A 10 22.84 -19.98 24.26
N ASP A 11 22.85 -20.32 22.98
CA ASP A 11 23.79 -21.28 22.41
C ASP A 11 25.25 -20.82 22.50
N LYS A 12 26.16 -21.75 22.85
CA LYS A 12 27.63 -21.52 22.91
C LYS A 12 28.28 -21.26 21.55
N ARG A 13 27.63 -21.62 20.44
CA ARG A 13 28.08 -21.33 19.06
C ARG A 13 28.16 -19.83 18.78
N ASN A 14 27.50 -19.01 19.58
CA ASN A 14 27.53 -17.55 19.47
C ASN A 14 28.54 -16.90 20.44
N ASP A 15 29.43 -17.68 21.05
CA ASP A 15 30.43 -17.16 22.00
C ASP A 15 31.48 -16.33 21.28
N TYR A 16 32.01 -15.33 21.99
CA TYR A 16 33.00 -14.41 21.45
C TYR A 16 33.83 -13.78 22.55
N CYS A 17 35.02 -13.31 22.18
CA CYS A 17 35.88 -12.47 23.00
C CYS A 17 36.56 -11.45 22.07
N PHE A 18 36.43 -10.16 22.36
CA PHE A 18 37.07 -9.11 21.57
C PHE A 18 37.29 -7.84 22.40
N ARG A 19 38.11 -6.93 21.87
CA ARG A 19 38.39 -5.63 22.48
C ARG A 19 37.80 -4.52 21.63
N THR A 20 37.27 -3.49 22.27
CA THR A 20 36.66 -2.34 21.59
C THR A 20 36.84 -1.07 22.40
N GLN A 21 36.63 0.07 21.76
CA GLN A 21 36.44 1.34 22.44
C GLN A 21 34.95 1.68 22.48
N PHE A 22 34.47 2.22 23.59
CA PHE A 22 33.09 2.70 23.76
C PHE A 22 33.09 3.90 24.72
N LEU A 23 32.44 5.00 24.34
CA LEU A 23 32.44 6.28 25.10
C LEU A 23 33.86 6.71 25.55
N GLY A 24 34.83 6.62 24.63
CA GLY A 24 36.23 6.98 24.89
C GLY A 24 37.03 5.97 25.73
N GLN A 25 36.41 4.90 26.24
CA GLN A 25 37.02 3.95 27.15
C GLN A 25 37.28 2.58 26.48
N ASN A 26 38.36 1.90 26.90
CA ASN A 26 38.73 0.58 26.36
C ASN A 26 38.06 -0.55 27.14
N PHE A 27 37.39 -1.44 26.42
CA PHE A 27 36.69 -2.62 26.93
C PHE A 27 37.21 -3.93 26.35
N GLU A 28 37.25 -4.97 27.17
CA GLU A 28 37.33 -6.37 26.76
C GLU A 28 35.98 -7.02 27.03
N ILE A 29 35.35 -7.56 25.98
CA ILE A 29 34.01 -8.13 26.05
C ILE A 29 34.11 -9.61 25.76
N LYS A 30 33.57 -10.43 26.66
CA LYS A 30 33.47 -11.87 26.49
C LYS A 30 32.03 -12.32 26.66
N ARG A 31 31.51 -13.14 25.74
CA ARG A 31 30.24 -13.85 25.89
C ARG A 31 30.47 -15.35 25.99
N VAL A 32 29.84 -15.97 26.99
CA VAL A 32 29.85 -17.42 27.24
C VAL A 32 28.42 -17.95 27.28
N GLY A 33 28.12 -18.93 26.44
CA GLY A 33 26.81 -19.57 26.33
C GLY A 33 26.73 -20.85 27.15
N THR A 34 25.63 -21.05 27.87
CA THR A 34 25.41 -22.24 28.71
C THR A 34 24.40 -23.23 28.11
N ASN A 35 23.86 -22.97 26.91
CA ASN A 35 22.85 -23.81 26.25
C ASN A 35 21.62 -24.11 27.14
N GLY A 36 21.21 -23.15 27.95
CA GLY A 36 20.06 -23.27 28.85
C GLY A 36 20.38 -23.84 30.24
N ASP A 37 21.62 -24.22 30.51
CA ASP A 37 22.05 -24.71 31.81
C ASP A 37 22.19 -23.55 32.82
N LEU A 38 21.34 -23.54 33.85
CA LEU A 38 21.31 -22.52 34.90
C LEU A 38 22.38 -22.75 35.98
N ASP A 39 22.74 -24.01 36.24
CA ASP A 39 23.77 -24.32 37.24
C ASP A 39 25.12 -23.84 36.72
N ARG A 40 25.37 -24.05 35.43
CA ARG A 40 26.57 -23.51 34.77
C ARG A 40 26.61 -21.97 34.78
N VAL A 41 25.47 -21.29 34.72
CA VAL A 41 25.44 -19.82 34.90
C VAL A 41 25.92 -19.44 36.30
N ALA A 42 25.41 -20.11 37.33
CA ALA A 42 25.77 -19.82 38.71
C ALA A 42 27.27 -20.05 38.98
N GLU A 43 27.82 -21.15 38.44
CA GLU A 43 29.26 -21.44 38.51
C GLU A 43 30.08 -20.34 37.85
N LEU A 44 29.75 -19.96 36.61
CA LEU A 44 30.49 -18.92 35.88
C LEU A 44 30.42 -17.56 36.58
N LEU A 45 29.31 -17.22 37.22
CA LEU A 45 29.19 -16.01 38.03
C LEU A 45 30.15 -16.04 39.22
N LEU A 46 30.17 -17.13 39.98
CA LEU A 46 31.04 -17.28 41.14
C LEU A 46 32.53 -17.32 40.77
N GLU A 47 32.88 -18.05 39.70
CA GLU A 47 34.26 -18.16 39.19
C GLU A 47 34.85 -16.80 38.79
N ASN A 48 34.00 -15.89 38.30
CA ASN A 48 34.43 -14.61 37.73
C ASN A 48 34.09 -13.41 38.62
N ASP A 49 33.53 -13.62 39.81
CA ASP A 49 33.20 -12.53 40.74
C ASP A 49 34.47 -11.80 41.20
N GLY A 50 34.46 -10.47 41.09
CA GLY A 50 35.60 -9.60 41.38
C GLY A 50 36.67 -9.57 40.29
N ASN A 51 36.57 -10.41 39.25
CA ASN A 51 37.54 -10.49 38.16
C ASN A 51 37.10 -9.72 36.89
N VAL A 52 35.86 -9.24 36.86
CA VAL A 52 35.27 -8.46 35.77
C VAL A 52 34.57 -7.22 36.35
N ASP A 53 34.38 -6.18 35.54
CA ASP A 53 33.76 -4.93 35.99
C ASP A 53 32.23 -5.05 36.06
N ILE A 54 31.62 -5.85 35.20
CA ILE A 54 30.17 -6.06 35.15
C ILE A 54 29.80 -7.36 34.44
N PHE A 55 28.75 -8.02 34.93
CA PHE A 55 28.11 -9.15 34.27
C PHE A 55 26.92 -8.72 33.42
N GLY A 56 26.82 -9.27 32.21
CA GLY A 56 25.61 -9.27 31.40
C GLY A 56 24.93 -10.63 31.44
N LEU A 57 23.63 -10.70 31.71
CA LEU A 57 22.86 -11.94 31.72
C LEU A 57 21.98 -12.02 30.47
N GLY A 58 22.46 -12.78 29.48
CA GLY A 58 21.81 -12.92 28.18
C GLY A 58 20.75 -14.04 28.13
N CYS A 59 19.70 -13.85 27.33
CA CYS A 59 18.59 -14.82 27.11
C CYS A 59 17.72 -15.16 28.33
N PHE A 60 17.80 -14.39 29.42
CA PHE A 60 16.88 -14.50 30.55
C PHE A 60 15.48 -13.95 30.22
N LYS A 61 14.45 -14.39 30.95
CA LYS A 61 13.11 -13.81 30.78
C LYS A 61 13.12 -12.39 31.32
N PHE A 62 12.54 -11.47 30.54
CA PHE A 62 12.19 -10.16 31.07
C PHE A 62 10.88 -10.28 31.85
N PRO A 63 10.69 -9.47 32.92
CA PRO A 63 9.39 -9.40 33.57
C PRO A 63 8.31 -9.04 32.54
N PRO A 64 7.11 -9.66 32.62
CA PRO A 64 5.96 -9.22 31.86
C PRO A 64 5.72 -7.73 32.12
N THR A 65 5.62 -6.93 31.07
CA THR A 65 5.27 -5.50 31.20
C THR A 65 3.75 -5.29 31.27
N VAL A 66 2.98 -6.38 31.22
CA VAL A 66 1.51 -6.43 31.23
C VAL A 66 1.06 -7.55 32.19
N GLY A 67 -0.08 -7.35 32.86
CA GLY A 67 -0.58 -8.24 33.92
C GLY A 67 -0.64 -7.58 35.31
N PRO A 68 -0.87 -8.35 36.38
CA PRO A 68 -0.94 -7.83 37.75
C PRO A 68 0.39 -7.23 38.22
N ASP A 69 0.35 -6.22 39.09
CA ASP A 69 1.56 -5.48 39.50
C ASP A 69 2.63 -6.36 40.17
N HIS A 70 2.22 -7.39 40.93
CA HIS A 70 3.14 -8.37 41.50
C HIS A 70 3.89 -9.22 40.46
N LYS A 71 3.37 -9.33 39.22
CA LYS A 71 4.07 -9.98 38.09
C LYS A 71 4.89 -8.99 37.26
N LYS A 72 4.60 -7.67 37.34
CA LYS A 72 5.29 -6.61 36.59
C LYS A 72 6.56 -6.10 37.27
N SER A 73 6.63 -6.17 38.61
CA SER A 73 7.66 -5.48 39.41
C SER A 73 8.90 -6.31 39.76
N GLY A 74 8.96 -7.58 39.37
CA GLY A 74 10.06 -8.47 39.77
C GLY A 74 11.10 -8.67 38.68
N MET A 75 12.37 -8.34 38.97
CA MET A 75 13.50 -9.02 38.33
C MET A 75 13.25 -10.54 38.46
N ASP A 76 13.53 -11.34 37.41
CA ASP A 76 13.30 -12.80 37.46
C ASP A 76 13.85 -13.35 38.78
N ARG A 77 13.04 -14.09 39.54
CA ARG A 77 13.41 -14.57 40.90
C ARG A 77 14.76 -15.28 40.88
N GLN A 78 15.03 -16.00 39.79
CA GLN A 78 16.31 -16.64 39.54
C GLN A 78 17.45 -15.63 39.43
N LEU A 79 17.24 -14.51 38.75
CA LEU A 79 18.23 -13.44 38.59
C LEU A 79 18.50 -12.72 39.91
N ILE A 80 17.46 -12.50 40.74
CA ILE A 80 17.60 -11.95 42.10
C ILE A 80 18.42 -12.90 42.98
N GLU A 81 18.17 -14.21 42.89
CA GLU A 81 18.90 -15.20 43.67
C GLU A 81 20.35 -15.31 43.21
N LEU A 82 20.62 -15.25 41.90
CA LEU A 82 21.97 -15.24 41.34
C LEU A 82 22.72 -13.95 41.71
N SER A 83 22.07 -12.78 41.66
CA SER A 83 22.71 -11.50 41.99
C SER A 83 23.12 -11.39 43.45
N LYS A 84 22.43 -12.08 44.37
CA LYS A 84 22.80 -12.14 45.79
C LYS A 84 24.09 -12.93 46.05
N ARG A 85 24.55 -13.73 45.09
CA ARG A 85 25.72 -14.63 45.25
C ARG A 85 27.04 -14.01 44.85
N VAL A 86 27.04 -12.83 44.24
CA VAL A 86 28.24 -12.16 43.72
C VAL A 86 28.27 -10.69 44.10
N LYS A 87 29.47 -10.10 44.20
CA LYS A 87 29.68 -8.68 44.48
C LYS A 87 29.69 -7.82 43.23
N THR A 88 30.09 -8.40 42.11
CA THR A 88 30.19 -7.72 40.82
C THR A 88 28.80 -7.31 40.32
N PRO A 89 28.62 -6.08 39.81
CA PRO A 89 27.34 -5.62 39.27
C PRO A 89 26.81 -6.55 38.17
N ILE A 90 25.48 -6.72 38.14
CA ILE A 90 24.80 -7.54 37.14
C ILE A 90 23.76 -6.70 36.42
N THR A 91 23.68 -6.88 35.10
CA THR A 91 22.52 -6.46 34.34
C THR A 91 22.03 -7.50 33.34
N ASN A 92 20.79 -7.35 32.85
CA ASN A 92 20.19 -8.23 31.85
C ASN A 92 19.67 -7.48 30.61
N GLY A 93 19.98 -6.19 30.47
CA GLY A 93 19.59 -5.36 29.33
C GLY A 93 18.21 -4.73 29.45
N TYR A 94 17.52 -4.85 30.59
CA TYR A 94 16.10 -4.49 30.70
C TYR A 94 15.83 -2.98 30.60
N ALA A 95 16.67 -2.12 31.18
CA ALA A 95 16.45 -0.67 31.14
C ALA A 95 16.70 -0.13 29.74
N LEU A 96 17.81 -0.53 29.11
CA LEU A 96 18.11 -0.19 27.71
C LEU A 96 17.02 -0.71 26.76
N ARG A 97 16.56 -1.95 26.96
CA ARG A 97 15.46 -2.56 26.20
C ARG A 97 14.20 -1.70 26.23
N LYS A 98 13.81 -1.19 27.40
CA LYS A 98 12.58 -0.37 27.53
C LYS A 98 12.63 0.87 26.64
N VAL A 99 13.78 1.52 26.52
CA VAL A 99 13.97 2.75 25.73
C VAL A 99 14.16 2.41 24.25
N ALA A 100 15.11 1.53 23.94
CA ALA A 100 15.52 1.22 22.57
C ALA A 100 14.40 0.55 21.74
N TYR A 101 13.56 -0.30 22.37
CA TYR A 101 12.58 -1.11 21.64
C TYR A 101 11.40 -0.28 21.14
N GLU A 102 10.89 0.65 21.96
CA GLU A 102 9.86 1.60 21.51
C GLU A 102 10.41 2.48 20.39
N TRP A 103 11.61 3.02 20.59
CA TRP A 103 12.25 3.87 19.61
C TRP A 103 12.52 3.15 18.29
N ALA A 104 12.89 1.87 18.29
CA ALA A 104 13.15 1.12 17.05
C ALA A 104 11.96 1.11 16.08
N ILE A 105 10.75 0.81 16.56
CA ILE A 105 9.55 0.78 15.70
C ILE A 105 9.19 2.19 15.22
N ARG A 106 9.25 3.20 16.12
CA ARG A 106 8.97 4.60 15.76
C ARG A 106 9.96 5.16 14.77
N HIS A 107 11.25 4.87 14.96
CA HIS A 107 12.33 5.26 14.05
C HIS A 107 12.09 4.71 12.66
N LEU A 108 11.74 3.43 12.53
CA LEU A 108 11.46 2.81 11.23
C LEU A 108 10.20 3.40 10.57
N GLN A 109 9.14 3.63 11.35
CA GLN A 109 7.95 4.31 10.85
C GLN A 109 8.32 5.67 10.25
N PHE A 110 9.11 6.48 10.97
CA PHE A 110 9.53 7.81 10.53
C PHE A 110 10.48 7.76 9.32
N LYS A 111 11.55 6.97 9.41
CA LYS A 111 12.60 6.82 8.38
C LYS A 111 12.04 6.42 7.02
N PHE A 112 10.98 5.64 6.99
CA PHE A 112 10.34 5.17 5.75
C PHE A 112 9.05 5.93 5.40
N GLY A 113 9.00 7.23 5.70
CA GLY A 113 7.96 8.14 5.20
C GLY A 113 6.69 8.20 6.06
N GLY A 114 6.76 7.80 7.32
CA GLY A 114 5.65 7.92 8.27
C GLY A 114 4.52 6.91 8.07
N ASN A 115 4.74 5.83 7.29
CA ASN A 115 3.67 4.91 6.91
C ASN A 115 4.09 3.44 6.74
N TYR A 116 5.24 3.04 7.25
CA TYR A 116 5.81 1.71 7.04
C TYR A 116 4.94 0.57 7.60
N PHE A 117 4.37 0.77 8.80
CA PHE A 117 3.55 -0.23 9.49
C PHE A 117 2.04 0.00 9.33
N ASN A 118 1.62 1.00 8.54
CA ASN A 118 0.20 1.34 8.39
C ASN A 118 -0.59 0.12 7.92
N ASN A 119 -1.57 -0.30 8.72
CA ASN A 119 -2.44 -1.46 8.50
C ASN A 119 -1.69 -2.79 8.30
N THR A 120 -0.40 -2.90 8.67
CA THR A 120 0.33 -4.17 8.54
C THR A 120 -0.34 -5.28 9.35
N LYS A 121 -0.38 -6.51 8.81
CA LYS A 121 -0.84 -7.67 9.56
C LYS A 121 0.31 -8.16 10.43
N ALA A 122 0.34 -7.73 11.68
CA ALA A 122 1.38 -8.04 12.64
C ALA A 122 0.99 -9.28 13.48
N LEU A 123 1.83 -10.31 13.43
CA LEU A 123 1.71 -11.49 14.30
C LEU A 123 2.83 -11.47 15.33
N PHE A 124 2.45 -11.39 16.60
CA PHE A 124 3.34 -11.53 17.73
C PHE A 124 3.35 -12.98 18.18
N LEU A 125 4.52 -13.62 18.16
CA LEU A 125 4.67 -14.97 18.69
C LEU A 125 4.78 -14.99 20.22
N SER A 126 5.12 -13.86 20.85
CA SER A 126 5.00 -13.66 22.30
C SER A 126 4.67 -12.19 22.59
N GLY A 127 3.38 -11.87 22.56
CA GLY A 127 2.84 -10.56 22.86
C GLY A 127 3.13 -10.08 24.27
N MET A 128 3.02 -10.95 25.28
CA MET A 128 3.27 -10.58 26.67
C MET A 128 4.72 -10.14 26.88
N THR A 129 5.67 -10.85 26.27
CA THR A 129 7.09 -10.48 26.31
C THR A 129 7.35 -9.23 25.48
N GLN A 130 6.66 -9.06 24.36
CA GLN A 130 6.85 -7.97 23.39
C GLN A 130 5.79 -6.87 23.51
N TYR A 131 5.18 -6.68 24.68
CA TYR A 131 4.02 -5.79 24.83
C TYR A 131 4.33 -4.33 24.49
N THR A 132 5.55 -3.83 24.77
CA THR A 132 5.98 -2.49 24.32
C THR A 132 5.94 -2.36 22.79
N TYR A 133 6.43 -3.35 22.04
CA TYR A 133 6.31 -3.37 20.59
C TYR A 133 4.85 -3.41 20.15
N ALA A 134 4.04 -4.21 20.83
CA ALA A 134 2.62 -4.33 20.53
C ALA A 134 1.88 -3.00 20.72
N LYS A 135 2.18 -2.27 21.80
CA LYS A 135 1.60 -0.95 22.09
C LYS A 135 1.90 0.06 21.00
N VAL A 136 3.17 0.18 20.60
CA VAL A 136 3.60 1.10 19.54
C VAL A 136 3.04 0.67 18.19
N MET A 137 3.06 -0.63 17.88
CA MET A 137 2.51 -1.16 16.63
C MET A 137 1.01 -0.90 16.50
N ALA A 138 0.26 -0.93 17.61
CA ALA A 138 -1.18 -0.66 17.62
C ALA A 138 -1.54 0.79 17.29
N GLU A 139 -0.59 1.73 17.36
CA GLU A 139 -0.78 3.09 16.87
C GLU A 139 -0.85 3.15 15.33
N TYR A 140 -0.28 2.16 14.64
CA TYR A 140 -0.18 2.12 13.18
C TYR A 140 -1.08 1.06 12.54
N THR A 141 -1.55 0.07 13.29
CA THR A 141 -2.39 -1.01 12.75
C THR A 141 -3.32 -1.62 13.79
N ASP A 142 -4.57 -1.85 13.39
CA ASP A 142 -5.53 -2.67 14.15
C ASP A 142 -5.40 -4.17 13.82
N ASN A 143 -4.60 -4.52 12.80
CA ASN A 143 -4.43 -5.89 12.32
C ASN A 143 -3.38 -6.66 13.12
N ILE A 144 -3.52 -6.67 14.45
CA ILE A 144 -2.58 -7.31 15.37
C ILE A 144 -3.14 -8.64 15.85
N ARG A 145 -2.28 -9.67 15.90
CA ARG A 145 -2.61 -10.97 16.49
C ARG A 145 -1.50 -11.43 17.42
N PHE A 146 -1.89 -12.09 18.51
CA PHE A 146 -1.00 -12.65 19.52
C PHE A 146 -1.19 -14.16 19.61
N ALA A 147 -0.09 -14.89 19.54
CA ALA A 147 -0.06 -16.35 19.59
C ALA A 147 0.18 -16.91 21.02
N ASP A 148 0.24 -16.04 22.03
CA ASP A 148 0.54 -16.41 23.43
C ASP A 148 -0.31 -17.57 23.95
N PRO A 149 -1.65 -17.63 23.77
CA PRO A 149 -2.42 -18.78 24.24
C PRO A 149 -2.06 -20.09 23.54
N VAL A 150 -1.72 -20.04 22.24
CA VAL A 150 -1.33 -21.21 21.44
C VAL A 150 0.02 -21.74 21.89
N ILE A 151 0.98 -20.85 22.13
CA ILE A 151 2.37 -21.20 22.42
C ILE A 151 2.57 -21.55 23.89
N GLU A 152 1.98 -20.80 24.82
CA GLU A 152 2.20 -21.00 26.27
C GLU A 152 1.31 -22.09 26.87
N HIS A 153 0.05 -22.17 26.44
CA HIS A 153 -0.94 -23.05 27.07
C HIS A 153 -1.57 -24.07 26.10
N GLY A 154 -1.14 -24.09 24.83
CA GLY A 154 -1.66 -25.02 23.83
C GLY A 154 -3.13 -24.77 23.47
N VAL A 155 -3.66 -23.58 23.75
CA VAL A 155 -5.05 -23.22 23.43
C VAL A 155 -5.12 -22.74 21.99
N PRO A 156 -5.93 -23.35 21.10
CA PRO A 156 -5.94 -23.05 19.66
C PRO A 156 -6.66 -21.74 19.30
N LYS A 157 -6.33 -20.64 20.00
CA LYS A 157 -6.95 -19.33 19.87
C LYS A 157 -5.88 -18.24 19.84
N PHE A 158 -6.06 -17.29 18.93
CA PHE A 158 -5.25 -16.07 18.87
C PHE A 158 -6.02 -14.92 19.48
N LEU A 159 -5.30 -14.04 20.19
CA LEU A 159 -5.85 -12.77 20.66
C LEU A 159 -5.68 -11.73 19.54
N ASN A 160 -6.66 -10.86 19.35
CA ASN A 160 -6.73 -9.96 18.18
C ASN A 160 -6.72 -8.47 18.56
N SER A 161 -6.43 -8.15 19.82
CA SER A 161 -6.25 -6.76 20.29
C SER A 161 -5.37 -6.70 21.53
N LEU A 162 -4.83 -5.51 21.84
CA LEU A 162 -4.09 -5.26 23.07
C LEU A 162 -4.94 -5.53 24.31
N LYS A 163 -6.21 -5.13 24.28
CA LYS A 163 -7.16 -5.39 25.38
C LYS A 163 -7.32 -6.88 25.64
N GLU A 164 -7.40 -7.71 24.59
CA GLU A 164 -7.46 -9.16 24.77
C GLU A 164 -6.16 -9.73 25.38
N LEU A 165 -5.00 -9.22 24.96
CA LEU A 165 -3.70 -9.59 25.53
C LEU A 165 -3.59 -9.21 27.02
N GLU A 166 -4.06 -8.02 27.40
CA GLU A 166 -4.07 -7.54 28.79
C GLU A 166 -4.97 -8.39 29.68
N LEU A 167 -6.18 -8.72 29.22
CA LEU A 167 -7.10 -9.60 29.94
C LEU A 167 -6.49 -11.00 30.12
N TYR A 168 -5.89 -11.56 29.07
CA TYR A 168 -5.19 -12.83 29.14
C TYR A 168 -4.03 -12.79 30.15
N ALA A 169 -3.20 -11.74 30.11
CA ALA A 169 -2.08 -11.56 31.06
C ALA A 169 -2.55 -11.41 32.52
N ASN A 170 -3.76 -10.90 32.74
CA ASN A 170 -4.39 -10.80 34.06
C ASN A 170 -5.05 -12.11 34.54
N GLY A 171 -4.97 -13.19 33.77
CA GLY A 171 -5.57 -14.48 34.15
C GLY A 171 -7.09 -14.53 33.95
N VAL A 172 -7.65 -13.59 33.19
CA VAL A 172 -9.08 -13.59 32.83
C VAL A 172 -9.30 -14.64 31.74
N HIS A 173 -9.43 -15.90 32.16
CA HIS A 173 -9.59 -17.04 31.25
C HIS A 173 -10.97 -17.08 30.57
N ASP A 174 -11.92 -16.24 30.98
CA ASP A 174 -13.20 -16.05 30.28
C ASP A 174 -13.00 -15.58 28.84
N ILE A 175 -11.87 -14.93 28.52
CA ILE A 175 -11.52 -14.60 27.13
C ILE A 175 -11.24 -15.84 26.27
N LEU A 176 -10.99 -16.98 26.90
CA LEU A 176 -10.79 -18.30 26.30
C LEU A 176 -12.04 -19.19 26.38
N SER A 177 -13.13 -18.73 27.01
CA SER A 177 -14.32 -19.55 27.33
C SER A 177 -15.10 -20.09 26.12
N TYR A 178 -14.84 -19.58 24.92
CA TYR A 178 -15.46 -20.05 23.67
C TYR A 178 -14.51 -20.96 22.86
N VAL A 179 -13.88 -21.93 23.52
CA VAL A 179 -13.27 -23.07 22.83
C VAL A 179 -14.36 -24.15 22.76
N PRO A 180 -14.82 -24.56 21.55
CA PRO A 180 -15.67 -25.73 21.43
C PRO A 180 -14.99 -26.86 22.19
N SER A 181 -15.68 -27.32 23.23
CA SER A 181 -15.18 -28.30 24.18
C SER A 181 -14.58 -29.51 23.47
N LYS A 182 -13.72 -30.21 24.21
CA LYS A 182 -12.94 -31.43 23.91
C LYS A 182 -13.59 -32.55 23.06
N THR A 183 -14.82 -32.38 22.61
CA THR A 183 -15.65 -33.35 21.90
C THR A 183 -15.40 -33.42 20.39
N PHE A 184 -14.91 -32.35 19.74
CA PHE A 184 -14.73 -32.34 18.26
C PHE A 184 -13.28 -32.54 17.78
N THR A 185 -12.28 -32.31 18.64
CA THR A 185 -10.86 -32.22 18.24
C THR A 185 -9.99 -33.41 18.65
N SER A 186 -10.48 -34.30 19.51
CA SER A 186 -9.71 -35.46 20.00
C SER A 186 -9.75 -36.68 19.06
N ALA A 187 -10.65 -36.72 18.08
CA ALA A 187 -10.89 -37.92 17.28
C ALA A 187 -10.00 -38.05 16.01
N LEU A 188 -9.34 -36.97 15.54
CA LEU A 188 -8.69 -36.99 14.21
C LEU A 188 -7.24 -36.45 14.15
N LEU A 189 -6.79 -35.58 15.07
CA LEU A 189 -5.40 -35.06 15.10
C LEU A 189 -4.93 -34.75 16.54
N PRO A 190 -3.67 -35.05 16.92
CA PRO A 190 -3.10 -34.61 18.19
C PRO A 190 -3.12 -33.09 18.33
N THR A 191 -3.53 -32.56 19.49
CA THR A 191 -3.64 -31.12 19.78
C THR A 191 -2.39 -30.31 19.43
N LYS A 192 -1.20 -30.89 19.63
CA LYS A 192 0.08 -30.28 19.27
C LYS A 192 0.23 -30.04 17.76
N MET A 193 -0.14 -31.02 16.93
CA MET A 193 -0.08 -30.90 15.46
C MET A 193 -1.06 -29.85 14.96
N TRP A 194 -2.24 -29.78 15.58
CA TRP A 194 -3.22 -28.74 15.27
C TRP A 194 -2.71 -27.34 15.60
N ASN A 195 -2.11 -27.16 16.78
CA ASN A 195 -1.53 -25.88 17.21
C ASN A 195 -0.40 -25.43 16.26
N GLU A 196 0.45 -26.35 15.83
CA GLU A 196 1.48 -26.07 14.83
C GLU A 196 0.87 -25.66 13.49
N HIS A 197 -0.18 -26.37 13.04
CA HIS A 197 -0.87 -26.03 11.79
C HIS A 197 -1.49 -24.62 11.82
N ILE A 198 -2.23 -24.27 12.87
CA ILE A 198 -2.86 -22.95 12.96
C ILE A 198 -1.81 -21.83 13.09
N LEU A 199 -0.68 -22.10 13.75
CA LEU A 199 0.42 -21.15 13.87
C LEU A 199 1.08 -20.89 12.52
N ARG A 200 1.40 -21.95 11.77
CA ARG A 200 1.93 -21.83 10.40
C ARG A 200 0.97 -21.07 9.48
N LYS A 201 -0.33 -21.34 9.57
CA LYS A 201 -1.36 -20.58 8.84
C LYS A 201 -1.44 -19.12 9.25
N ALA A 202 -1.26 -18.80 10.53
CA ALA A 202 -1.22 -17.43 11.01
C ALA A 202 0.00 -16.68 10.44
N VAL A 203 1.18 -17.32 10.43
CA VAL A 203 2.40 -16.77 9.84
C VAL A 203 2.25 -16.54 8.34
N GLN A 204 1.68 -17.51 7.60
CA GLN A 204 1.39 -17.37 6.17
C GLN A 204 0.54 -16.12 5.87
N LYS A 205 -0.44 -15.82 6.72
CA LYS A 205 -1.35 -14.67 6.58
C LYS A 205 -0.77 -13.33 7.05
N ALA A 206 0.28 -13.34 7.89
CA ALA A 206 0.90 -12.14 8.40
C ALA A 206 1.74 -11.44 7.32
N HIS A 207 1.93 -10.13 7.43
CA HIS A 207 2.94 -9.39 6.67
C HIS A 207 4.23 -9.27 7.48
N THR A 208 4.07 -9.06 8.79
CA THR A 208 5.14 -8.85 9.75
C THR A 208 5.01 -9.86 10.88
N VAL A 209 6.09 -10.56 11.21
CA VAL A 209 6.13 -11.51 12.33
C VAL A 209 7.15 -11.03 13.34
N LEU A 210 6.72 -10.91 14.59
CA LEU A 210 7.57 -10.51 15.71
C LEU A 210 7.91 -11.74 16.54
N VAL A 211 9.20 -11.96 16.74
CA VAL A 211 9.73 -13.10 17.49
C VAL A 211 10.83 -12.64 18.44
N THR A 212 10.83 -13.17 19.66
CA THR A 212 11.83 -12.80 20.67
C THR A 212 13.21 -13.37 20.29
N HIS A 213 14.28 -12.75 20.79
CA HIS A 213 15.63 -13.29 20.60
C HIS A 213 15.77 -14.73 21.13
N ARG A 214 15.12 -15.01 22.27
CA ARG A 214 15.18 -16.28 22.97
C ARG A 214 14.43 -17.40 22.23
N ASP A 215 13.23 -17.11 21.74
CA ASP A 215 12.33 -18.11 21.17
C ASP A 215 12.46 -18.23 19.65
N PHE A 216 13.46 -17.54 19.06
CA PHE A 216 13.68 -17.50 17.62
C PHE A 216 13.79 -18.89 17.01
N GLU A 217 14.69 -19.73 17.54
CA GLU A 217 14.94 -21.07 16.98
C GLU A 217 13.76 -22.00 17.27
N THR A 218 13.26 -22.02 18.50
CA THR A 218 12.17 -22.90 18.91
C THR A 218 10.90 -22.67 18.10
N LEU A 219 10.59 -21.42 17.76
CA LEU A 219 9.37 -21.08 17.05
C LEU A 219 9.55 -21.10 15.53
N LEU A 220 10.70 -20.71 14.99
CA LEU A 220 10.89 -20.60 13.54
C LEU A 220 11.51 -21.84 12.88
N ASN A 221 12.16 -22.75 13.61
CA ASN A 221 12.86 -23.90 13.00
C ASN A 221 11.95 -24.77 12.13
N ASN A 222 10.70 -24.99 12.56
CA ASN A 222 9.70 -25.78 11.83
C ASN A 222 9.04 -25.01 10.67
N MET A 223 9.34 -23.71 10.50
CA MET A 223 8.81 -22.90 9.42
C MET A 223 9.71 -23.01 8.19
N THR A 224 9.07 -23.02 7.02
CA THR A 224 9.74 -23.15 5.72
C THR A 224 9.51 -21.88 4.88
N SER A 225 9.95 -21.90 3.63
CA SER A 225 9.65 -20.84 2.66
C SER A 225 8.15 -20.67 2.39
N ILE A 226 7.32 -21.69 2.66
CA ILE A 226 5.86 -21.59 2.55
C ILE A 226 5.32 -20.53 3.52
N GLU A 227 5.86 -20.49 4.74
CA GLU A 227 5.42 -19.56 5.78
C GLU A 227 6.14 -18.21 5.70
N LEU A 228 7.46 -18.22 5.50
CA LEU A 228 8.33 -17.07 5.75
C LEU A 228 8.72 -16.27 4.50
N LYS A 229 8.47 -16.80 3.30
CA LYS A 229 8.77 -16.08 2.06
C LYS A 229 8.00 -14.76 2.01
N GLY A 230 8.72 -13.69 1.71
CA GLY A 230 8.14 -12.36 1.54
C GLY A 230 7.77 -11.63 2.84
N LYS A 231 8.12 -12.19 4.00
CA LYS A 231 7.78 -11.58 5.29
C LYS A 231 8.80 -10.53 5.72
N THR A 232 8.34 -9.63 6.58
CA THR A 232 9.21 -8.86 7.48
C THR A 232 9.30 -9.57 8.82
N ILE A 233 10.52 -9.84 9.29
CA ILE A 233 10.75 -10.44 10.62
C ILE A 233 11.33 -9.38 11.53
N ILE A 234 10.67 -9.12 12.66
CA ILE A 234 11.18 -8.21 13.69
C ILE A 234 11.68 -9.05 14.86
N SER A 235 12.94 -8.87 15.21
CA SER A 235 13.56 -9.51 16.36
C SER A 235 14.64 -8.63 16.97
N SER A 236 15.44 -9.19 17.86
CA SER A 236 16.56 -8.51 18.50
C SER A 236 17.77 -9.44 18.50
N THR A 237 18.95 -8.84 18.38
CA THR A 237 20.25 -9.51 18.40
C THR A 237 20.28 -10.58 17.32
N VAL A 238 20.08 -10.16 16.08
CA VAL A 238 20.02 -11.03 14.91
C VAL A 238 21.44 -11.24 14.40
N TYR A 239 22.07 -12.32 14.87
CA TYR A 239 23.38 -12.77 14.42
C TYR A 239 23.37 -13.22 12.94
N GLU A 240 24.56 -13.27 12.34
CA GLU A 240 24.76 -13.66 10.94
C GLU A 240 24.16 -15.04 10.59
N SER A 241 24.23 -15.99 11.52
CA SER A 241 23.61 -17.31 11.37
C SER A 241 22.09 -17.24 11.20
N ARG A 242 21.43 -16.31 11.90
CA ARG A 242 19.98 -16.07 11.80
C ARG A 242 19.62 -15.31 10.53
N VAL A 243 20.47 -14.39 10.09
CA VAL A 243 20.32 -13.72 8.79
C VAL A 243 20.28 -14.77 7.68
N LYS A 244 21.29 -15.66 7.62
CA LYS A 244 21.36 -16.78 6.67
C LYS A 244 20.17 -17.74 6.77
N PHE A 245 19.74 -18.05 8.00
CA PHE A 245 18.56 -18.90 8.23
C PHE A 245 17.29 -18.32 7.58
N LEU A 246 17.08 -17.01 7.73
CA LEU A 246 15.91 -16.29 7.19
C LEU A 246 16.04 -16.05 5.69
N GLU A 247 17.25 -15.79 5.20
CA GLU A 247 17.59 -15.71 3.77
C GLU A 247 17.18 -16.99 3.03
N ASN A 248 17.62 -18.15 3.55
CA ASN A 248 17.32 -19.47 2.98
C ASN A 248 15.82 -19.80 2.97
N ARG A 249 15.01 -19.08 3.75
CA ARG A 249 13.54 -19.20 3.82
C ARG A 249 12.81 -18.10 3.04
N GLY A 250 13.56 -17.22 2.36
CA GLY A 250 13.02 -16.22 1.45
C GLY A 250 12.41 -14.99 2.13
N VAL A 251 12.78 -14.73 3.40
CA VAL A 251 12.42 -13.49 4.10
C VAL A 251 12.94 -12.28 3.33
N ASP A 252 12.13 -11.24 3.22
CA ASP A 252 12.47 -10.05 2.44
C ASP A 252 13.16 -8.97 3.29
N VAL A 253 12.73 -8.81 4.54
CA VAL A 253 13.26 -7.79 5.46
C VAL A 253 13.43 -8.36 6.85
N ILE A 254 14.58 -8.11 7.47
CA ILE A 254 14.82 -8.34 8.89
C ILE A 254 14.97 -6.99 9.56
N VAL A 255 14.15 -6.74 10.57
CA VAL A 255 14.33 -5.64 11.50
C VAL A 255 14.98 -6.20 12.75
N ASP A 256 16.25 -5.86 12.95
CA ASP A 256 16.96 -6.13 14.19
C ASP A 256 16.90 -4.87 15.05
N CYS A 257 16.09 -4.92 16.09
CA CYS A 257 15.94 -3.83 17.04
C CYS A 257 17.18 -3.67 17.94
N THR A 258 18.17 -4.56 17.85
CA THR A 258 19.45 -4.40 18.53
C THR A 258 20.41 -3.59 17.66
N PRO A 259 20.89 -2.44 18.15
CA PRO A 259 21.84 -1.61 17.42
C PRO A 259 23.20 -2.29 17.26
N GLN A 260 23.84 -2.11 16.10
CA GLN A 260 25.23 -2.55 15.88
C GLN A 260 26.15 -1.33 15.93
N ILE A 261 26.58 -0.98 17.14
CA ILE A 261 27.55 0.11 17.39
C ILE A 261 28.98 -0.38 17.62
N LEU A 262 29.17 -1.70 17.59
CA LEU A 262 30.47 -2.37 17.70
C LEU A 262 30.78 -3.10 16.38
N GLU A 263 31.98 -3.69 16.28
CA GLU A 263 32.39 -4.51 15.12
C GLU A 263 31.40 -5.64 14.78
N ARG A 264 30.58 -6.06 15.75
CA ARG A 264 29.55 -7.09 15.61
C ARG A 264 28.32 -6.77 16.45
N VAL A 265 27.23 -7.46 16.13
CA VAL A 265 26.01 -7.45 16.96
C VAL A 265 26.30 -8.17 18.27
N VAL A 266 26.01 -7.50 19.38
CA VAL A 266 26.08 -8.06 20.74
C VAL A 266 24.72 -8.00 21.40
N GLY A 267 24.52 -8.75 22.50
CA GLY A 267 23.25 -8.75 23.23
C GLY A 267 22.93 -7.40 23.86
N ILE A 268 21.65 -7.14 24.10
CA ILE A 268 21.20 -5.93 24.81
C ILE A 268 21.71 -5.89 26.26
N ASP A 269 21.96 -7.06 26.86
CA ASP A 269 22.65 -7.21 28.14
C ASP A 269 24.09 -6.70 28.09
N VAL A 270 24.79 -6.92 26.97
CA VAL A 270 26.16 -6.44 26.75
C VAL A 270 26.18 -4.94 26.52
N LEU A 271 25.28 -4.43 25.68
CA LEU A 271 25.17 -2.99 25.43
C LEU A 271 24.87 -2.23 26.71
N GLU A 272 23.90 -2.69 27.50
CA GLU A 272 23.60 -2.05 28.78
C GLU A 272 24.75 -2.17 29.78
N ALA A 273 25.45 -3.31 29.82
CA ALA A 273 26.63 -3.47 30.66
C ALA A 273 27.75 -2.48 30.28
N LEU A 274 27.98 -2.26 28.99
CA LEU A 274 28.92 -1.25 28.50
C LEU A 274 28.51 0.16 28.93
N ILE A 275 27.23 0.51 28.81
CA ILE A 275 26.71 1.83 29.20
C ILE A 275 26.87 2.06 30.70
N ILE A 276 26.36 1.13 31.52
CA ILE A 276 26.44 1.21 32.98
C ILE A 276 27.92 1.33 33.42
N SER A 277 28.78 0.49 32.86
CA SER A 277 30.20 0.50 33.19
C SER A 277 30.89 1.79 32.72
N ALA A 278 30.60 2.28 31.52
CA ALA A 278 31.19 3.52 30.99
C ALA A 278 30.79 4.76 31.82
N LEU A 279 29.53 4.83 32.25
CA LEU A 279 28.99 5.94 33.05
C LEU A 279 29.35 5.83 34.55
N GLY A 280 29.95 4.72 34.99
CA GLY A 280 30.23 4.49 36.41
C GLY A 280 28.97 4.39 37.27
N LYS A 281 27.86 3.95 36.68
CA LYS A 281 26.55 3.81 37.33
C LYS A 281 26.32 2.35 37.76
N THR A 282 25.28 2.13 38.55
CA THR A 282 24.67 0.80 38.77
C THR A 282 23.35 0.69 38.02
N ARG A 283 22.83 -0.55 37.92
CA ARG A 283 21.51 -0.85 37.34
C ARG A 283 20.38 -0.05 37.99
N GLU A 284 20.47 0.23 39.29
CA GLU A 284 19.44 0.94 40.05
C GLU A 284 19.52 2.46 39.84
N SER A 285 20.72 2.96 39.50
CA SER A 285 20.98 4.40 39.34
C SER A 285 20.92 4.89 37.89
N ILE A 286 20.92 3.99 36.90
CA ILE A 286 20.81 4.38 35.49
C ILE A 286 19.39 4.86 35.18
N SER A 287 19.28 6.10 34.71
CA SER A 287 18.02 6.73 34.36
C SER A 287 17.67 6.50 32.89
N ALA A 288 16.43 6.82 32.51
CA ALA A 288 16.03 6.84 31.10
C ALA A 288 16.79 7.93 30.32
N ASP A 289 17.07 9.08 30.96
CA ASP A 289 17.77 10.21 30.33
C ASP A 289 19.21 9.85 29.97
N ASP A 290 19.91 9.13 30.86
CA ASP A 290 21.25 8.60 30.59
C ASP A 290 21.27 7.70 29.35
N LEU A 291 20.26 6.82 29.24
CA LEU A 291 20.15 5.91 28.11
C LEU A 291 19.82 6.67 26.81
N LEU A 292 18.97 7.69 26.89
CA LEU A 292 18.60 8.52 25.74
C LEU A 292 19.80 9.31 25.21
N GLU A 293 20.60 9.90 26.08
CA GLU A 293 21.82 10.61 25.72
C GLU A 293 22.79 9.69 24.99
N VAL A 294 23.06 8.50 25.54
CA VAL A 294 23.95 7.53 24.89
C VAL A 294 23.39 6.99 23.58
N ILE A 295 22.09 6.70 23.50
CA ILE A 295 21.44 6.27 22.25
C ILE A 295 21.62 7.33 21.15
N ALA A 296 21.44 8.61 21.50
CA ALA A 296 21.58 9.71 20.56
C ALA A 296 23.04 9.93 20.15
N GLU A 297 23.97 9.99 21.11
CA GLU A 297 25.40 10.22 20.85
C GLU A 297 26.03 9.09 20.03
N GLN A 298 25.73 7.84 20.38
CA GLN A 298 26.30 6.66 19.73
C GLN A 298 25.51 6.25 18.47
N ARG A 299 24.47 7.01 18.10
CA ARG A 299 23.58 6.74 16.96
C ARG A 299 23.16 5.28 16.92
N MET A 300 22.57 4.82 18.03
CA MET A 300 22.23 3.43 18.23
C MET A 300 21.03 2.98 17.38
N ASP A 301 20.98 3.27 16.08
CA ASP A 301 19.86 2.95 15.17
C ASP A 301 19.54 1.46 15.08
N PRO A 302 18.26 1.06 14.98
CA PRO A 302 17.90 -0.31 14.66
C PRO A 302 18.40 -0.66 13.26
N ARG A 303 18.72 -1.93 13.04
CA ARG A 303 19.25 -2.39 11.75
C ARG A 303 18.10 -2.91 10.89
N VAL A 304 18.09 -2.48 9.64
CA VAL A 304 17.22 -3.04 8.60
C VAL A 304 18.11 -3.81 7.65
N LEU A 305 17.96 -5.13 7.67
CA LEU A 305 18.74 -6.02 6.83
C LEU A 305 17.86 -6.54 5.70
N TYR A 306 18.45 -6.60 4.51
CA TYR A 306 17.84 -7.18 3.32
C TYR A 306 18.62 -8.45 2.99
N PRO A 307 18.12 -9.65 3.39
CA PRO A 307 18.89 -10.88 3.24
C PRO A 307 19.35 -11.16 1.80
N LYS A 308 18.55 -10.73 0.82
CA LYS A 308 18.84 -10.87 -0.62
C LYS A 308 19.72 -9.75 -1.19
N GLY A 309 20.26 -8.86 -0.36
CA GLY A 309 21.14 -7.76 -0.75
C GLY A 309 20.47 -6.50 -1.30
N SER A 310 19.23 -6.57 -1.80
CA SER A 310 18.50 -5.42 -2.33
C SER A 310 17.42 -4.90 -1.37
N PRO A 311 17.30 -3.58 -1.15
CA PRO A 311 16.18 -3.00 -0.42
C PRO A 311 14.84 -3.48 -0.95
N LYS A 312 13.94 -3.86 -0.04
CA LYS A 312 12.61 -4.34 -0.41
C LYS A 312 11.53 -3.71 0.44
N ARG A 313 10.49 -3.23 -0.24
CA ARG A 313 9.28 -2.64 0.35
C ARG A 313 8.07 -3.06 -0.45
N VAL A 314 7.05 -3.57 0.24
CA VAL A 314 5.77 -3.97 -0.36
C VAL A 314 4.65 -3.13 0.24
N ASN A 315 4.19 -2.14 -0.53
CA ASN A 315 3.04 -1.33 -0.17
C ASN A 315 1.75 -2.00 -0.68
N ARG A 316 0.61 -1.65 -0.10
CA ARG A 316 -0.65 -2.33 -0.38
C ARG A 316 -1.79 -1.38 -0.69
N PHE A 317 -2.58 -1.70 -1.70
CA PHE A 317 -3.75 -0.93 -2.08
C PHE A 317 -5.01 -1.78 -2.18
N ALA A 318 -6.17 -1.12 -2.25
CA ALA A 318 -7.41 -1.72 -2.72
C ALA A 318 -8.04 -0.84 -3.78
N PHE A 319 -8.89 -1.40 -4.62
CA PHE A 319 -9.60 -0.64 -5.64
C PHE A 319 -11.02 -1.16 -5.79
N VAL A 320 -12.00 -0.27 -5.74
CA VAL A 320 -13.40 -0.62 -5.89
C VAL A 320 -13.78 -0.69 -7.37
N ILE A 321 -14.36 -1.82 -7.77
CA ILE A 321 -14.94 -2.05 -9.10
C ILE A 321 -16.43 -2.34 -8.95
N HIS A 322 -17.16 -2.30 -10.06
CA HIS A 322 -18.54 -2.76 -10.13
C HIS A 322 -18.86 -3.18 -11.58
N PRO A 323 -19.87 -4.03 -11.80
CA PRO A 323 -20.33 -4.36 -13.15
C PRO A 323 -20.90 -3.11 -13.82
N LEU A 324 -20.43 -2.79 -15.03
CA LEU A 324 -20.89 -1.67 -15.85
C LEU A 324 -22.23 -1.97 -16.55
N SER A 325 -22.57 -3.25 -16.71
CA SER A 325 -23.81 -3.70 -17.35
C SER A 325 -24.29 -5.05 -16.79
N GLN A 326 -25.54 -5.41 -17.09
CA GLN A 326 -26.08 -6.74 -16.79
C GLN A 326 -25.32 -7.86 -17.53
N GLU A 327 -24.79 -7.60 -18.72
CA GLU A 327 -23.97 -8.56 -19.47
C GLU A 327 -22.66 -8.89 -18.74
N GLN A 328 -22.06 -7.92 -18.06
CA GLN A 328 -20.88 -8.18 -17.24
C GLN A 328 -21.18 -9.04 -15.99
N LEU A 329 -22.42 -9.07 -15.51
CA LEU A 329 -22.84 -10.01 -14.45
C LEU A 329 -22.84 -11.46 -14.97
N LYS A 330 -23.19 -11.67 -16.25
CA LYS A 330 -23.20 -12.99 -16.90
C LYS A 330 -21.80 -13.54 -17.18
N MET A 331 -20.74 -12.74 -17.03
CA MET A 331 -19.36 -13.26 -17.11
C MET A 331 -19.05 -14.29 -16.01
N GLN A 332 -19.84 -14.32 -14.92
CA GLN A 332 -19.77 -15.41 -13.96
C GLN A 332 -20.50 -16.65 -14.48
N LYS A 333 -19.78 -17.77 -14.59
CA LYS A 333 -20.29 -19.03 -15.15
C LYS A 333 -21.60 -19.51 -14.51
N ALA A 334 -21.75 -19.37 -13.18
CA ALA A 334 -22.96 -19.73 -12.46
C ALA A 334 -24.17 -18.83 -12.82
N ILE A 335 -23.94 -17.53 -13.02
CA ILE A 335 -24.98 -16.57 -13.40
C ILE A 335 -25.38 -16.80 -14.86
N LYS A 336 -24.42 -17.09 -15.75
CA LYS A 336 -24.68 -17.43 -17.16
C LYS A 336 -25.60 -18.63 -17.29
N THR A 337 -25.26 -19.74 -16.64
CA THR A 337 -26.07 -20.97 -16.71
C THR A 337 -27.49 -20.75 -16.15
N ALA A 338 -27.63 -19.94 -15.09
CA ALA A 338 -28.93 -19.58 -14.56
C ALA A 338 -29.71 -18.64 -15.50
N SER A 339 -29.06 -17.68 -16.16
CA SER A 339 -29.73 -16.73 -17.06
C SER A 339 -30.20 -17.38 -18.36
N ASP A 340 -29.49 -18.38 -18.87
CA ASP A 340 -29.81 -19.04 -20.15
C ASP A 340 -31.11 -19.87 -20.07
N LEU A 341 -31.54 -20.26 -18.87
CA LEU A 341 -32.78 -21.03 -18.63
C LEU A 341 -33.90 -20.19 -17.98
N ALA A 342 -33.67 -18.93 -17.67
CA ALA A 342 -34.58 -18.13 -16.84
C ALA A 342 -35.50 -17.19 -17.65
N PRO A 343 -36.66 -16.78 -17.08
CA PRO A 343 -37.56 -15.82 -17.72
C PRO A 343 -36.91 -14.46 -18.00
N PRO A 344 -37.42 -13.66 -18.97
CA PRO A 344 -36.82 -12.36 -19.35
C PRO A 344 -36.62 -11.35 -18.20
N PHE A 345 -37.47 -11.40 -17.17
CA PHE A 345 -37.38 -10.50 -16.00
C PHE A 345 -36.36 -10.94 -14.95
N PHE A 346 -35.78 -12.14 -15.07
CA PHE A 346 -34.86 -12.71 -14.08
C PHE A 346 -33.65 -11.81 -13.84
N MET A 347 -33.06 -11.26 -14.90
CA MET A 347 -31.89 -10.38 -14.78
C MET A 347 -32.20 -9.09 -14.02
N GLU A 348 -33.41 -8.55 -14.14
CA GLU A 348 -33.80 -7.35 -13.38
C GLU A 348 -33.99 -7.64 -11.89
N VAL A 349 -34.56 -8.80 -11.54
CA VAL A 349 -34.70 -9.25 -10.14
C VAL A 349 -33.33 -9.59 -9.54
N LEU A 350 -32.48 -10.28 -10.31
CA LEU A 350 -31.12 -10.62 -9.92
C LEU A 350 -30.28 -9.37 -9.68
N GLU A 351 -30.34 -8.39 -10.58
CA GLU A 351 -29.65 -7.11 -10.45
C GLU A 351 -30.08 -6.35 -9.19
N LYS A 352 -31.39 -6.28 -8.91
CA LYS A 352 -31.93 -5.68 -7.68
C LYS A 352 -31.48 -6.39 -6.43
N THR A 353 -31.52 -7.73 -6.41
CA THR A 353 -31.17 -8.52 -5.21
C THR A 353 -29.67 -8.47 -4.92
N ILE A 354 -28.84 -8.67 -5.95
CA ILE A 354 -27.39 -8.65 -5.83
C ILE A 354 -26.88 -7.25 -5.44
N ALA A 355 -27.55 -6.16 -5.84
CA ALA A 355 -27.18 -4.81 -5.39
C ALA A 355 -27.15 -4.66 -3.86
N TYR A 356 -27.88 -5.51 -3.11
CA TYR A 356 -27.85 -5.49 -1.65
C TYR A 356 -26.67 -6.25 -1.03
N ALA A 357 -25.95 -7.06 -1.81
CA ALA A 357 -24.86 -7.90 -1.33
C ALA A 357 -23.71 -7.08 -0.73
N PRO A 358 -23.00 -7.62 0.28
CA PRO A 358 -21.80 -7.00 0.81
C PRO A 358 -20.68 -6.96 -0.26
N PRO A 359 -19.69 -6.06 -0.11
CA PRO A 359 -18.53 -6.04 -0.99
C PRO A 359 -17.77 -7.38 -0.94
N MET A 360 -17.20 -7.79 -2.07
CA MET A 360 -16.46 -9.05 -2.19
C MET A 360 -15.12 -8.84 -2.88
N ILE A 361 -14.13 -9.66 -2.54
CA ILE A 361 -12.84 -9.67 -3.26
C ILE A 361 -13.08 -10.29 -4.63
N TYR A 362 -12.91 -9.49 -5.67
CA TYR A 362 -12.94 -9.96 -7.05
C TYR A 362 -11.61 -10.59 -7.43
N SER A 363 -10.50 -9.93 -7.12
CA SER A 363 -9.15 -10.40 -7.48
C SER A 363 -8.11 -9.89 -6.50
N LYS A 364 -7.05 -10.68 -6.27
CA LYS A 364 -5.80 -10.19 -5.69
C LYS A 364 -4.89 -9.78 -6.85
N VAL A 365 -4.30 -8.60 -6.75
CA VAL A 365 -3.33 -8.07 -7.70
C VAL A 365 -1.92 -8.27 -7.13
N THR A 366 -1.04 -8.94 -7.87
CA THR A 366 0.36 -9.19 -7.49
C THR A 366 1.30 -8.88 -8.64
N GLY A 367 2.62 -8.91 -8.42
CA GLY A 367 3.61 -8.86 -9.52
C GLY A 367 3.95 -7.47 -10.06
N ILE A 368 3.39 -6.39 -9.48
CA ILE A 368 3.73 -5.01 -9.83
C ILE A 368 5.07 -4.64 -9.17
N LYS A 369 6.06 -4.26 -9.98
CA LYS A 369 7.41 -3.96 -9.51
C LYS A 369 7.94 -2.69 -10.14
N SER A 370 8.19 -1.67 -9.32
CA SER A 370 8.79 -0.41 -9.76
C SER A 370 10.28 -0.60 -10.09
N PRO A 371 10.82 0.12 -11.10
CA PRO A 371 12.27 0.25 -11.32
C PRO A 371 13.03 0.78 -10.09
N THR A 372 12.35 1.47 -9.17
CA THR A 372 12.92 1.94 -7.89
C THR A 372 13.12 0.84 -6.85
N GLY A 373 12.71 -0.40 -7.12
CA GLY A 373 12.79 -1.53 -6.18
C GLY A 373 11.58 -1.69 -5.24
N VAL A 374 10.65 -0.73 -5.23
CA VAL A 374 9.38 -0.85 -4.48
C VAL A 374 8.43 -1.78 -5.24
N GLU A 375 7.78 -2.69 -4.54
CA GLU A 375 6.71 -3.54 -5.06
C GLU A 375 5.37 -3.09 -4.47
N THR A 376 4.27 -3.37 -5.18
CA THR A 376 2.94 -3.23 -4.61
C THR A 376 2.08 -4.43 -4.93
N GLU A 377 1.20 -4.79 -3.99
CA GLU A 377 0.14 -5.77 -4.19
C GLU A 377 -1.19 -5.17 -3.71
N GLY A 378 -2.31 -5.74 -4.12
CA GLY A 378 -3.60 -5.19 -3.71
C GLY A 378 -4.79 -6.07 -4.00
N TRP A 379 -5.98 -5.49 -3.85
CA TRP A 379 -7.24 -6.20 -4.04
C TRP A 379 -8.21 -5.37 -4.87
N LEU A 380 -8.80 -6.00 -5.89
CA LEU A 380 -9.98 -5.48 -6.56
C LEU A 380 -11.20 -5.94 -5.77
N ILE A 381 -11.99 -5.00 -5.26
CA ILE A 381 -13.18 -5.25 -4.44
C ILE A 381 -14.40 -4.86 -5.27
N THR A 382 -15.27 -5.82 -5.55
CA THR A 382 -16.49 -5.56 -6.32
C THR A 382 -17.64 -5.14 -5.43
N LEU A 383 -18.33 -4.07 -5.83
CA LEU A 383 -19.70 -3.79 -5.41
C LEU A 383 -20.63 -4.43 -6.43
N ALA A 384 -21.60 -5.17 -5.94
CA ALA A 384 -22.43 -5.99 -6.82
C ALA A 384 -23.60 -5.20 -7.47
N GLY A 385 -23.73 -3.90 -7.19
CA GLY A 385 -24.68 -3.01 -7.84
C GLY A 385 -24.19 -2.49 -9.18
N THR A 386 -25.08 -2.40 -10.17
CA THR A 386 -24.84 -1.76 -11.48
C THR A 386 -25.07 -0.25 -11.41
N PRO A 387 -24.68 0.55 -12.43
CA PRO A 387 -25.03 1.96 -12.51
C PRO A 387 -26.53 2.23 -12.35
N ARG A 388 -27.39 1.41 -12.98
CA ARG A 388 -28.85 1.52 -12.90
C ARG A 388 -29.32 1.41 -11.44
N GLN A 389 -28.81 0.44 -10.69
CA GLN A 389 -29.17 0.26 -9.29
C GLN A 389 -28.59 1.35 -8.39
N MET A 390 -27.34 1.77 -8.63
CA MET A 390 -26.74 2.87 -7.86
C MET A 390 -27.52 4.18 -8.02
N LEU A 391 -28.06 4.45 -9.22
CA LEU A 391 -28.89 5.62 -9.50
C LEU A 391 -30.32 5.52 -8.97
N SER A 392 -30.87 4.31 -8.84
CA SER A 392 -32.23 4.11 -8.31
C SER A 392 -32.30 4.18 -6.78
N HIS A 393 -31.16 4.37 -6.10
CA HIS A 393 -31.06 4.48 -4.65
C HIS A 393 -30.50 5.84 -4.23
N SER A 394 -30.68 6.18 -2.96
CA SER A 394 -30.06 7.37 -2.39
C SER A 394 -28.52 7.20 -2.35
N PRO A 395 -27.73 8.29 -2.38
CA PRO A 395 -26.27 8.20 -2.31
C PRO A 395 -25.77 7.39 -1.10
N GLU A 396 -26.46 7.47 0.05
CA GLU A 396 -26.13 6.78 1.30
C GLU A 396 -26.11 5.25 1.13
N PHE A 397 -26.95 4.71 0.25
CA PHE A 397 -26.96 3.29 -0.09
C PHE A 397 -25.59 2.83 -0.61
N THR A 398 -24.99 3.61 -1.49
CA THR A 398 -23.68 3.33 -2.08
C THR A 398 -22.57 3.63 -1.08
N TYR A 399 -22.66 4.74 -0.34
CA TYR A 399 -21.67 5.11 0.68
C TYR A 399 -21.50 4.03 1.74
N LYS A 400 -22.59 3.44 2.24
CA LYS A 400 -22.52 2.36 3.24
C LYS A 400 -21.68 1.18 2.75
N ARG A 401 -21.80 0.81 1.48
CA ARG A 401 -21.06 -0.29 0.86
C ARG A 401 -19.61 0.07 0.58
N LEU A 402 -19.35 1.30 0.16
CA LEU A 402 -17.99 1.82 0.00
C LEU A 402 -17.23 1.83 1.33
N LEU A 403 -17.89 2.22 2.43
CA LEU A 403 -17.30 2.17 3.77
C LEU A 403 -17.06 0.74 4.25
N GLN A 404 -17.93 -0.21 3.90
CA GLN A 404 -17.68 -1.64 4.14
C GLN A 404 -16.47 -2.15 3.34
N ALA A 405 -16.33 -1.75 2.07
CA ALA A 405 -15.19 -2.09 1.23
C ALA A 405 -13.89 -1.50 1.79
N ALA A 406 -13.92 -0.24 2.27
CA ALA A 406 -12.77 0.40 2.91
C ALA A 406 -12.37 -0.29 4.23
N LYS A 407 -13.33 -0.72 5.05
CA LYS A 407 -13.07 -1.53 6.26
C LYS A 407 -12.45 -2.89 5.90
N MET A 408 -12.98 -3.55 4.87
CA MET A 408 -12.43 -4.81 4.35
C MET A 408 -11.00 -4.62 3.81
N ALA A 409 -10.75 -3.56 3.05
CA ALA A 409 -9.43 -3.22 2.54
C ALA A 409 -8.43 -2.98 3.69
N LYS A 410 -8.82 -2.20 4.71
CA LYS A 410 -8.01 -1.98 5.91
C LYS A 410 -7.64 -3.30 6.59
N SER A 411 -8.62 -4.20 6.80
CA SER A 411 -8.37 -5.48 7.47
C SER A 411 -7.49 -6.44 6.66
N MET A 412 -7.46 -6.26 5.34
CA MET A 412 -6.54 -6.96 4.46
C MET A 412 -5.12 -6.38 4.47
N GLY A 413 -4.97 -5.15 4.97
CA GLY A 413 -3.72 -4.42 5.10
C GLY A 413 -3.44 -3.45 3.96
N ALA A 414 -4.47 -3.04 3.21
CA ALA A 414 -4.34 -1.93 2.26
C ALA A 414 -4.14 -0.61 2.99
N GLN A 415 -3.30 0.26 2.42
CA GLN A 415 -2.95 1.58 2.95
C GLN A 415 -3.71 2.70 2.23
N ILE A 416 -4.28 2.43 1.06
CA ILE A 416 -5.11 3.35 0.27
C ILE A 416 -6.18 2.56 -0.50
N ILE A 417 -7.33 3.17 -0.76
CA ILE A 417 -8.38 2.62 -1.61
C ILE A 417 -8.78 3.57 -2.74
N GLY A 418 -8.86 3.05 -3.96
CA GLY A 418 -9.37 3.78 -5.11
C GLY A 418 -10.87 3.52 -5.36
N LEU A 419 -11.59 4.52 -5.86
CA LEU A 419 -13.00 4.42 -6.27
C LEU A 419 -13.12 4.40 -7.79
N GLY A 420 -13.53 3.26 -8.34
CA GLY A 420 -13.66 3.07 -9.78
C GLY A 420 -15.03 3.44 -10.35
N ALA A 421 -15.03 3.83 -11.63
CA ALA A 421 -16.21 4.01 -12.49
C ALA A 421 -17.35 4.78 -11.80
N PHE A 422 -18.56 4.23 -11.72
CA PHE A 422 -19.72 4.96 -11.23
C PHE A 422 -19.65 5.28 -9.74
N THR A 423 -18.88 4.51 -8.95
CA THR A 423 -18.76 4.71 -7.50
C THR A 423 -18.12 6.05 -7.11
N LYS A 424 -17.38 6.69 -8.02
CA LYS A 424 -16.79 8.02 -7.81
C LYS A 424 -17.70 9.18 -8.23
N VAL A 425 -18.83 8.90 -8.88
CA VAL A 425 -19.77 9.92 -9.38
C VAL A 425 -21.02 10.02 -8.51
N VAL A 426 -21.37 8.94 -7.79
CA VAL A 426 -22.54 8.92 -6.90
C VAL A 426 -22.41 10.00 -5.82
N GLY A 427 -23.45 10.82 -5.70
CA GLY A 427 -23.56 11.86 -4.67
C GLY A 427 -22.50 12.97 -4.78
N ASP A 428 -21.64 13.06 -3.77
CA ASP A 428 -20.69 14.15 -3.56
C ASP A 428 -19.27 13.86 -4.11
N ALA A 429 -19.19 12.97 -5.10
CA ALA A 429 -17.92 12.59 -5.75
C ALA A 429 -16.85 12.05 -4.78
N GLY A 430 -17.30 11.32 -3.75
CA GLY A 430 -16.42 10.61 -2.82
C GLY A 430 -15.97 11.44 -1.62
N GLU A 431 -16.45 12.67 -1.44
CA GLU A 431 -16.11 13.50 -0.29
C GLU A 431 -16.57 12.87 1.04
N THR A 432 -17.84 12.47 1.14
CA THR A 432 -18.36 11.81 2.35
C THR A 432 -17.62 10.50 2.62
N VAL A 433 -17.37 9.72 1.57
CA VAL A 433 -16.63 8.44 1.70
C VAL A 433 -15.20 8.70 2.17
N SER A 434 -14.51 9.70 1.61
CA SER A 434 -13.15 10.06 2.03
C SER A 434 -13.07 10.55 3.47
N LYS A 435 -14.10 11.24 3.97
CA LYS A 435 -14.16 11.73 5.36
C LYS A 435 -14.44 10.61 6.36
N LEU A 436 -15.22 9.60 5.98
CA LEU A 436 -15.69 8.53 6.87
C LEU A 436 -14.92 7.22 6.73
N ALA A 437 -14.18 7.01 5.65
CA ALA A 437 -13.41 5.79 5.43
C ALA A 437 -12.26 5.67 6.43
N PRO A 438 -11.97 4.44 6.92
CA PRO A 438 -10.90 4.22 7.88
C PRO A 438 -9.51 4.14 7.22
N ILE A 439 -9.43 4.39 5.90
CA ILE A 439 -8.21 4.44 5.09
C ILE A 439 -8.34 5.57 4.04
N PRO A 440 -7.22 6.20 3.62
CA PRO A 440 -7.20 7.19 2.55
C PRO A 440 -7.90 6.72 1.27
N VAL A 441 -8.63 7.63 0.62
CA VAL A 441 -9.45 7.35 -0.56
C VAL A 441 -8.97 8.21 -1.73
N THR A 442 -8.93 7.66 -2.95
CA THR A 442 -8.81 8.47 -4.17
C THR A 442 -9.82 8.05 -5.24
N THR A 443 -10.24 8.99 -6.08
CA THR A 443 -11.14 8.76 -7.22
C THR A 443 -10.41 8.38 -8.51
N GLY A 444 -9.09 8.58 -8.56
CA GLY A 444 -8.32 8.30 -9.76
C GLY A 444 -8.50 9.30 -10.91
N ASN A 445 -9.20 10.42 -10.67
CA ASN A 445 -9.52 11.36 -11.73
C ASN A 445 -8.30 12.14 -12.23
N SER A 446 -7.28 12.37 -11.39
CA SER A 446 -6.09 13.12 -11.81
C SER A 446 -5.31 12.33 -12.85
N TYR A 447 -5.09 11.04 -12.61
CA TYR A 447 -4.43 10.17 -13.58
C TYR A 447 -5.34 9.90 -14.80
N SER A 448 -6.66 9.86 -14.63
CA SER A 448 -7.58 9.77 -15.79
C SER A 448 -7.47 10.99 -16.72
N ALA A 449 -7.40 12.21 -16.16
CA ALA A 449 -7.13 13.42 -16.93
C ALA A 449 -5.74 13.37 -17.58
N SER A 450 -4.73 12.93 -16.84
CA SER A 450 -3.38 12.73 -17.38
C SER A 450 -3.36 11.73 -18.54
N GLY A 451 -4.01 10.59 -18.40
CA GLY A 451 -4.05 9.52 -19.41
C GLY A 451 -4.77 9.98 -20.68
N ALA A 452 -5.88 10.72 -20.53
CA ALA A 452 -6.59 11.32 -21.65
C ALA A 452 -5.70 12.30 -22.43
N LEU A 453 -5.06 13.25 -21.75
CA LEU A 453 -4.18 14.22 -22.41
C LEU A 453 -2.91 13.57 -22.98
N TRP A 454 -2.40 12.51 -22.33
CA TRP A 454 -1.28 11.73 -22.83
C TRP A 454 -1.64 11.01 -24.13
N ALA A 455 -2.79 10.33 -24.17
CA ALA A 455 -3.30 9.70 -25.39
C ALA A 455 -3.54 10.72 -26.51
N ALA A 456 -4.20 11.85 -26.19
CA ALA A 456 -4.42 12.93 -27.15
C ALA A 456 -3.11 13.46 -27.74
N ALA A 457 -2.10 13.69 -26.89
CA ALA A 457 -0.79 14.18 -27.33
C ALA A 457 -0.02 13.14 -28.17
N ASP A 458 -0.04 11.86 -27.80
CA ASP A 458 0.63 10.79 -28.55
C ASP A 458 -0.04 10.57 -29.92
N ALA A 459 -1.37 10.50 -29.94
CA ALA A 459 -2.18 10.38 -31.15
C ALA A 459 -1.98 11.58 -32.10
N SER A 460 -1.98 12.81 -31.56
CA SER A 460 -1.74 14.02 -32.36
C SER A 460 -0.35 14.04 -32.99
N ARG A 461 0.68 13.60 -32.24
CA ARG A 461 2.06 13.51 -32.75
C ARG A 461 2.20 12.47 -33.85
N LYS A 462 1.63 11.28 -33.66
CA LYS A 462 1.67 10.20 -34.67
C LYS A 462 0.87 10.55 -35.92
N LEU A 463 -0.32 11.14 -35.77
CA LEU A 463 -1.11 11.62 -36.90
C LEU A 463 -0.37 12.71 -37.67
N GLY A 464 0.35 13.59 -36.96
CA GLY A 464 1.33 14.52 -37.52
C GLY A 464 0.74 15.56 -38.48
N LEU A 465 -0.50 15.99 -38.22
CA LEU A 465 -1.21 17.05 -38.94
C LEU A 465 -1.14 18.41 -38.22
N LEU A 466 -0.68 18.42 -36.97
CA LEU A 466 -0.36 19.64 -36.20
C LEU A 466 1.13 19.96 -36.31
N ALA A 467 1.46 21.25 -36.44
CA ALA A 467 2.84 21.69 -36.44
C ALA A 467 3.48 21.44 -35.07
N LYS A 468 4.72 20.92 -35.07
CA LYS A 468 5.49 20.73 -33.83
C LYS A 468 5.91 22.11 -33.30
N PRO A 469 5.52 22.50 -32.07
CA PRO A 469 5.96 23.77 -31.51
C PRO A 469 7.46 23.74 -31.20
N LYS A 470 8.11 24.91 -31.22
CA LYS A 470 9.49 25.02 -30.70
C LYS A 470 9.48 24.93 -29.18
N PRO A 471 10.62 24.60 -28.53
CA PRO A 471 10.72 24.63 -27.07
C PRO A 471 10.25 25.98 -26.50
N GLY A 472 9.28 25.94 -25.58
CA GLY A 472 8.70 27.13 -24.97
C GLY A 472 7.53 27.77 -25.72
N GLU A 473 7.22 27.33 -26.94
CA GLU A 473 6.05 27.80 -27.69
C GLU A 473 4.82 26.91 -27.46
N LYS A 474 3.64 27.52 -27.52
CA LYS A 474 2.35 26.81 -27.55
C LYS A 474 2.09 26.22 -28.94
N ILE A 475 1.28 25.17 -28.98
CA ILE A 475 0.81 24.53 -30.21
C ILE A 475 -0.10 25.50 -30.96
N GLN A 476 0.23 25.71 -32.24
CA GLN A 476 -0.61 26.45 -33.18
C GLN A 476 -1.69 25.51 -33.71
N GLY A 477 -2.87 25.55 -33.09
CA GLY A 477 -4.02 24.70 -33.40
C GLY A 477 -5.18 24.99 -32.45
N LYS A 478 -6.33 24.37 -32.70
CA LYS A 478 -7.54 24.57 -31.90
C LYS A 478 -7.89 23.31 -31.11
N ALA A 479 -7.95 23.45 -29.78
CA ALA A 479 -8.37 22.36 -28.90
C ALA A 479 -9.75 22.63 -28.30
N MET A 480 -10.55 21.58 -28.11
CA MET A 480 -11.87 21.67 -27.48
C MET A 480 -12.01 20.66 -26.35
N VAL A 481 -12.72 21.06 -25.29
CA VAL A 481 -13.17 20.15 -24.22
C VAL A 481 -14.69 20.19 -24.12
N ILE A 482 -15.32 19.02 -24.29
CA ILE A 482 -16.76 18.84 -24.08
C ILE A 482 -17.00 18.19 -22.72
N GLY A 483 -17.87 18.79 -21.90
CA GLY A 483 -17.96 18.52 -20.47
C GLY A 483 -16.95 19.34 -19.66
N ALA A 484 -16.64 20.54 -20.14
CA ALA A 484 -15.57 21.41 -19.64
C ALA A 484 -15.66 21.71 -18.13
N THR A 485 -16.85 21.76 -17.54
CA THR A 485 -17.01 22.07 -16.10
C THR A 485 -17.12 20.82 -15.22
N GLY A 486 -16.86 19.64 -15.79
CA GLY A 486 -16.67 18.40 -15.04
C GLY A 486 -15.30 18.31 -14.38
N ALA A 487 -15.11 17.30 -13.54
CA ALA A 487 -13.87 17.13 -12.77
C ALA A 487 -12.64 16.94 -13.68
N ILE A 488 -12.72 15.99 -14.61
CA ILE A 488 -11.67 15.76 -15.62
C ILE A 488 -11.64 16.91 -16.63
N GLY A 489 -12.81 17.31 -17.15
CA GLY A 489 -12.91 18.34 -18.18
C GLY A 489 -12.26 19.67 -17.78
N SER A 490 -12.48 20.14 -16.55
CA SER A 490 -11.97 21.45 -16.11
C SER A 490 -10.44 21.47 -16.02
N VAL A 491 -9.83 20.36 -15.65
CA VAL A 491 -8.37 20.24 -15.64
C VAL A 491 -7.81 20.07 -17.05
N CYS A 492 -8.49 19.31 -17.91
CA CYS A 492 -8.14 19.24 -19.32
C CYS A 492 -8.15 20.65 -19.96
N CYS A 493 -9.14 21.49 -19.65
CA CYS A 493 -9.18 22.88 -20.11
C CYS A 493 -7.93 23.66 -19.66
N ARG A 494 -7.59 23.61 -18.37
CA ARG A 494 -6.40 24.29 -17.81
C ARG A 494 -5.11 23.83 -18.46
N LEU A 495 -4.92 22.52 -18.61
CA LEU A 495 -3.70 21.95 -19.18
C LEU A 495 -3.60 22.22 -20.69
N LEU A 496 -4.72 22.14 -21.42
CA LEU A 496 -4.76 22.51 -22.84
C LEU A 496 -4.51 24.00 -23.04
N ALA A 497 -5.00 24.88 -22.15
CA ALA A 497 -4.73 26.32 -22.23
C ALA A 497 -3.24 26.67 -22.05
N LYS A 498 -2.50 25.83 -21.34
CA LYS A 498 -1.03 25.92 -21.23
C LYS A 498 -0.31 25.35 -22.46
N ALA A 499 -0.96 24.48 -23.22
CA ALA A 499 -0.37 23.80 -24.38
C ALA A 499 -0.75 24.40 -25.74
N PHE A 500 -1.93 25.03 -25.88
CA PHE A 500 -2.49 25.60 -27.10
C PHE A 500 -2.72 27.10 -26.95
N ASN A 501 -2.68 27.84 -28.06
CA ASN A 501 -3.06 29.25 -28.08
C ASN A 501 -4.57 29.47 -28.01
N GLU A 502 -5.36 28.55 -28.56
CA GLU A 502 -6.80 28.70 -28.72
C GLU A 502 -7.52 27.46 -28.16
N VAL A 503 -8.36 27.65 -27.14
CA VAL A 503 -9.09 26.56 -26.45
C VAL A 503 -10.58 26.87 -26.33
N TYR A 504 -11.39 25.87 -26.68
CA TYR A 504 -12.84 25.92 -26.69
C TYR A 504 -13.42 25.08 -25.56
N LEU A 505 -14.14 25.73 -24.65
CA LEU A 505 -14.75 25.10 -23.50
C LEU A 505 -16.25 24.92 -23.77
N VAL A 506 -16.72 23.68 -23.75
CA VAL A 506 -18.12 23.35 -24.02
C VAL A 506 -18.76 22.66 -22.83
N ASP A 507 -19.84 23.24 -22.32
CA ASP A 507 -20.67 22.63 -21.28
C ASP A 507 -22.09 23.19 -21.29
N ILE A 508 -23.07 22.40 -20.84
CA ILE A 508 -24.47 22.84 -20.71
C ILE A 508 -24.65 23.81 -19.54
N ARG A 509 -23.69 23.87 -18.60
CA ARG A 509 -23.72 24.69 -17.38
C ARG A 509 -23.04 26.05 -17.62
N ASP A 510 -23.78 26.98 -18.21
CA ASP A 510 -23.34 28.33 -18.58
C ASP A 510 -22.63 29.11 -17.45
N ALA A 511 -23.21 29.21 -16.25
CA ALA A 511 -22.62 29.97 -15.15
C ALA A 511 -21.27 29.38 -14.69
N ARG A 512 -21.16 28.04 -14.64
CA ARG A 512 -19.91 27.36 -14.31
C ARG A 512 -18.87 27.53 -15.42
N LEU A 513 -19.32 27.57 -16.67
CA LEU A 513 -18.45 27.75 -17.83
C LEU A 513 -17.80 29.15 -17.82
N LEU A 514 -18.58 30.17 -17.47
CA LEU A 514 -18.08 31.54 -17.26
C LEU A 514 -17.03 31.60 -16.15
N ALA A 515 -17.34 31.03 -14.98
CA ALA A 515 -16.42 31.00 -13.84
C ALA A 515 -15.11 30.24 -14.17
N LEU A 516 -15.21 29.10 -14.88
CA LEU A 516 -14.04 28.34 -15.33
C LEU A 516 -13.18 29.15 -16.30
N ARG A 517 -13.79 29.85 -17.25
CA ARG A 517 -13.08 30.72 -18.20
C ARG A 517 -12.29 31.81 -17.46
N GLU A 518 -12.92 32.50 -16.52
CA GLU A 518 -12.27 33.54 -15.72
C GLU A 518 -11.10 32.99 -14.90
N SER A 519 -11.31 31.85 -14.23
CA SER A 519 -10.25 31.15 -13.49
C SER A 519 -9.05 30.81 -14.38
N ILE A 520 -9.28 30.29 -15.61
CA ILE A 520 -8.16 29.93 -16.51
C ILE A 520 -7.43 31.16 -17.01
N LEU A 521 -8.13 32.26 -17.31
CA LEU A 521 -7.49 33.50 -17.75
C LEU A 521 -6.61 34.13 -16.66
N ASN A 522 -7.01 34.00 -15.39
CA ASN A 522 -6.16 34.41 -14.27
C ASN A 522 -4.87 33.58 -14.18
N GLU A 523 -4.94 32.28 -14.50
CA GLU A 523 -3.79 31.36 -14.47
C GLU A 523 -2.92 31.44 -15.74
N THR A 524 -3.52 31.77 -16.89
CA THR A 524 -2.89 31.76 -18.21
C THR A 524 -3.47 32.92 -19.06
N PRO A 525 -3.03 34.17 -18.86
CA PRO A 525 -3.64 35.34 -19.51
C PRO A 525 -3.54 35.35 -21.04
N ASP A 526 -2.47 34.76 -21.59
CA ASP A 526 -2.15 34.80 -23.03
C ASP A 526 -2.88 33.73 -23.86
N VAL A 527 -3.92 33.08 -23.33
CA VAL A 527 -4.69 32.06 -24.06
C VAL A 527 -6.01 32.64 -24.56
N GLU A 528 -6.33 32.35 -25.82
CA GLU A 528 -7.62 32.69 -26.40
C GLU A 528 -8.66 31.62 -26.00
N LEU A 529 -9.62 32.00 -25.15
CA LEU A 529 -10.68 31.12 -24.67
C LEU A 529 -12.04 31.45 -25.25
N HIS A 530 -12.65 30.43 -25.84
CA HIS A 530 -14.01 30.44 -26.37
C HIS A 530 -14.90 29.55 -25.52
N ILE A 531 -16.14 29.97 -25.29
CA ILE A 531 -17.14 29.20 -24.53
C ILE A 531 -18.38 28.93 -25.37
N SER A 532 -19.00 27.77 -25.19
CA SER A 532 -20.26 27.40 -25.85
C SER A 532 -21.08 26.46 -25.00
N THR A 533 -22.40 26.58 -25.07
CA THR A 533 -23.34 25.57 -24.56
C THR A 533 -23.72 24.53 -25.62
N ARG A 534 -23.24 24.69 -26.85
CA ARG A 534 -23.50 23.79 -27.99
C ARG A 534 -22.21 23.17 -28.49
N ALA A 535 -22.11 21.84 -28.42
CA ALA A 535 -20.94 21.08 -28.89
C ALA A 535 -20.70 21.26 -30.39
N ASP A 536 -21.75 21.19 -31.20
CA ASP A 536 -21.65 21.20 -32.66
C ASP A 536 -21.15 22.52 -33.27
N LYS A 537 -21.19 23.63 -32.53
CA LYS A 537 -20.97 24.98 -33.09
C LYS A 537 -19.58 25.14 -33.72
N PHE A 538 -18.55 24.53 -33.15
CA PHE A 538 -17.15 24.77 -33.50
C PHE A 538 -16.40 23.50 -33.94
N LEU A 539 -17.07 22.34 -34.02
CA LEU A 539 -16.46 21.06 -34.44
C LEU A 539 -15.70 21.12 -35.78
N PRO A 540 -16.14 21.88 -36.81
CA PRO A 540 -15.43 21.93 -38.09
C PRO A 540 -14.00 22.49 -38.01
N ASP A 541 -13.68 23.23 -36.95
CA ASP A 541 -12.42 23.96 -36.83
C ASP A 541 -11.39 23.24 -35.95
N MET A 542 -11.82 22.27 -35.13
CA MET A 542 -11.00 21.68 -34.06
C MET A 542 -9.98 20.66 -34.56
N ASP A 543 -8.77 20.73 -34.02
CA ASP A 543 -7.70 19.76 -34.27
C ASP A 543 -7.65 18.66 -33.20
N VAL A 544 -8.00 19.01 -31.96
CA VAL A 544 -8.05 18.09 -30.82
C VAL A 544 -9.34 18.31 -30.04
N ILE A 545 -10.06 17.24 -29.73
CA ILE A 545 -11.27 17.27 -28.90
C ILE A 545 -11.08 16.28 -27.74
N VAL A 546 -11.39 16.70 -26.52
CA VAL A 546 -11.49 15.82 -25.35
C VAL A 546 -12.95 15.77 -24.89
N THR A 547 -13.56 14.59 -24.86
CA THR A 547 -14.90 14.42 -24.28
C THR A 547 -14.77 13.84 -22.87
N ALA A 548 -15.36 14.54 -21.89
CA ALA A 548 -15.30 14.16 -20.48
C ALA A 548 -16.68 14.35 -19.83
N THR A 549 -17.70 13.72 -20.41
CA THR A 549 -19.09 13.88 -19.97
C THR A 549 -19.54 12.78 -19.02
N SER A 550 -20.60 13.05 -18.28
CA SER A 550 -21.30 12.07 -17.43
C SER A 550 -22.68 11.72 -17.98
N ALA A 551 -22.99 12.11 -19.22
CA ALA A 551 -24.30 11.96 -19.83
C ALA A 551 -24.39 10.61 -20.56
N ALA A 552 -24.41 9.53 -19.78
CA ALA A 552 -24.46 8.17 -20.31
C ALA A 552 -25.59 8.00 -21.34
N GLY A 553 -25.24 7.60 -22.57
CA GLY A 553 -26.19 7.24 -23.62
C GLY A 553 -26.86 8.41 -24.35
N LYS A 554 -26.42 9.65 -24.16
CA LYS A 554 -26.88 10.80 -24.97
C LYS A 554 -25.84 11.11 -26.03
N LYS A 555 -26.28 11.39 -27.26
CA LYS A 555 -25.38 11.85 -28.34
C LYS A 555 -24.77 13.20 -27.93
N ILE A 556 -23.45 13.22 -27.71
CA ILE A 556 -22.72 14.40 -27.20
C ILE A 556 -22.30 15.35 -28.33
N LEU A 557 -21.93 14.81 -29.49
CA LEU A 557 -21.52 15.57 -30.66
C LEU A 557 -21.94 14.85 -31.95
N ASP A 558 -22.05 15.58 -33.06
CA ASP A 558 -22.21 14.99 -34.38
C ASP A 558 -20.86 14.86 -35.11
N ILE A 559 -20.30 13.64 -35.12
CA ILE A 559 -18.96 13.37 -35.65
C ILE A 559 -18.79 13.76 -37.13
N ARG A 560 -19.89 13.78 -37.89
CA ARG A 560 -19.92 14.20 -39.31
C ARG A 560 -19.46 15.64 -39.51
N LYS A 561 -19.60 16.50 -38.49
CA LYS A 561 -19.21 17.91 -38.53
C LYS A 561 -17.75 18.14 -38.12
N VAL A 562 -17.05 17.11 -37.65
CA VAL A 562 -15.68 17.24 -37.12
C VAL A 562 -14.68 17.52 -38.25
N LYS A 563 -13.67 18.33 -38.00
CA LYS A 563 -12.58 18.57 -38.97
C LYS A 563 -11.91 17.24 -39.39
N PRO A 564 -11.70 16.98 -40.69
CA PRO A 564 -10.85 15.87 -41.12
C PRO A 564 -9.47 15.94 -40.48
N GLY A 565 -9.00 14.84 -39.90
CA GLY A 565 -7.74 14.75 -39.18
C GLY A 565 -7.77 15.28 -37.75
N CYS A 566 -8.96 15.52 -37.18
CA CYS A 566 -9.11 15.78 -35.76
C CYS A 566 -8.77 14.52 -34.95
N VAL A 567 -8.14 14.70 -33.79
CA VAL A 567 -8.00 13.67 -32.77
C VAL A 567 -9.08 13.89 -31.71
N ILE A 568 -9.87 12.86 -31.41
CA ILE A 568 -10.87 12.90 -30.33
C ILE A 568 -10.45 11.90 -29.26
N THR A 569 -10.27 12.35 -28.02
CA THR A 569 -10.08 11.46 -26.87
C THR A 569 -11.35 11.38 -26.05
N ASP A 570 -11.94 10.18 -25.99
CA ASP A 570 -13.16 9.90 -25.27
C ASP A 570 -12.88 9.31 -23.88
N VAL A 571 -13.18 10.11 -22.85
CA VAL A 571 -12.89 9.78 -21.45
C VAL A 571 -14.10 9.19 -20.72
N ALA A 572 -15.27 9.18 -21.35
CA ALA A 572 -16.48 8.70 -20.72
C ALA A 572 -16.45 7.17 -20.53
N ARG A 573 -17.10 6.72 -19.46
CA ARG A 573 -17.35 5.29 -19.20
C ARG A 573 -18.82 5.13 -18.77
N PRO A 574 -19.70 4.56 -19.61
CA PRO A 574 -19.45 4.09 -20.99
C PRO A 574 -19.01 5.23 -21.94
N LEU A 575 -18.40 4.87 -23.08
CA LEU A 575 -17.92 5.82 -24.10
C LEU A 575 -19.07 6.68 -24.66
N ASP A 576 -18.75 7.92 -25.03
CA ASP A 576 -19.66 8.89 -25.64
C ASP A 576 -19.88 8.62 -27.13
N LEU A 577 -18.89 8.04 -27.83
CA LEU A 577 -18.95 7.70 -29.27
C LEU A 577 -19.03 6.20 -29.52
N SER A 578 -19.99 5.76 -30.33
CA SER A 578 -20.16 4.34 -30.68
C SER A 578 -19.29 3.92 -31.88
N PRO A 579 -19.02 2.60 -32.07
CA PRO A 579 -18.35 2.10 -33.27
C PRO A 579 -19.00 2.56 -34.58
N GLU A 580 -20.34 2.63 -34.62
CA GLU A 580 -21.09 3.09 -35.78
C GLU A 580 -20.87 4.58 -36.05
N ASP A 581 -20.81 5.41 -35.01
CA ASP A 581 -20.49 6.84 -35.17
C ASP A 581 -19.07 7.01 -35.72
N VAL A 582 -18.08 6.32 -35.15
CA VAL A 582 -16.68 6.41 -35.59
C VAL A 582 -16.51 5.95 -37.04
N ALA A 583 -17.24 4.92 -37.47
CA ALA A 583 -17.18 4.42 -38.84
C ALA A 583 -17.64 5.44 -39.90
N LEU A 584 -18.46 6.44 -39.53
CA LEU A 584 -18.91 7.50 -40.44
C LEU A 584 -17.78 8.46 -40.84
N ARG A 585 -16.68 8.51 -40.07
CA ARG A 585 -15.55 9.44 -40.28
C ARG A 585 -14.21 8.72 -40.13
N PRO A 586 -13.83 7.88 -41.12
CA PRO A 586 -12.55 7.15 -41.10
C PRO A 586 -11.33 8.06 -41.24
N ASP A 587 -11.54 9.36 -41.49
CA ASP A 587 -10.57 10.43 -41.54
C ASP A 587 -10.42 11.19 -40.20
N VAL A 588 -11.11 10.76 -39.14
CA VAL A 588 -10.99 11.28 -37.76
C VAL A 588 -10.42 10.18 -36.86
N LEU A 589 -9.48 10.53 -35.99
CA LEU A 589 -8.86 9.58 -35.07
C LEU A 589 -9.55 9.64 -33.71
N VAL A 590 -10.45 8.70 -33.42
CA VAL A 590 -11.13 8.59 -32.12
C VAL A 590 -10.43 7.57 -31.25
N VAL A 591 -9.94 8.01 -30.10
CA VAL A 591 -9.16 7.21 -29.15
C VAL A 591 -9.84 7.20 -27.78
N GLU A 592 -9.73 6.10 -27.07
CA GLU A 592 -10.22 5.96 -25.70
C GLU A 592 -9.30 6.69 -24.70
N SER A 593 -9.79 6.89 -23.47
CA SER A 593 -8.97 7.38 -22.36
C SER A 593 -7.72 6.52 -22.23
N GLY A 594 -6.53 7.11 -22.34
CA GLY A 594 -5.27 6.39 -22.33
C GLY A 594 -5.14 5.41 -21.16
N GLU A 595 -5.19 4.10 -21.46
CA GLU A 595 -4.92 3.06 -20.48
C GLU A 595 -3.42 2.97 -20.18
N ILE A 596 -3.10 2.46 -18.99
CA ILE A 596 -1.77 2.47 -18.44
C ILE A 596 -1.21 1.06 -18.34
N GLU A 597 -0.06 0.84 -18.97
CA GLU A 597 0.74 -0.37 -18.77
C GLU A 597 1.48 -0.26 -17.44
N LEU A 598 1.28 -1.25 -16.57
CA LEU A 598 1.93 -1.35 -15.28
C LEU A 598 3.33 -1.97 -15.38
N PRO A 599 4.26 -1.58 -14.49
CA PRO A 599 5.60 -2.14 -14.47
C PRO A 599 5.62 -3.56 -13.86
N GLY A 600 6.55 -4.40 -14.32
CA GLY A 600 6.70 -5.77 -13.83
C GLY A 600 5.86 -6.80 -14.60
N GLN A 601 5.33 -7.78 -13.87
CA GLN A 601 4.50 -8.87 -14.39
C GLN A 601 3.23 -8.97 -13.54
N PRO A 602 2.33 -7.97 -13.63
CA PRO A 602 1.12 -7.94 -12.84
C PRO A 602 0.23 -9.15 -13.15
N GLU A 603 -0.28 -9.78 -12.09
CA GLU A 603 -1.24 -10.87 -12.16
C GLU A 603 -2.53 -10.42 -11.47
N MET A 604 -3.64 -10.46 -12.21
CA MET A 604 -4.98 -10.18 -11.70
C MET A 604 -6.02 -10.88 -12.59
N ARG A 605 -7.28 -10.94 -12.14
CA ARG A 605 -8.38 -11.40 -13.00
C ARG A 605 -8.68 -10.33 -14.05
N ASP A 606 -9.22 -10.78 -15.18
CA ASP A 606 -9.60 -9.91 -16.29
C ASP A 606 -10.54 -8.78 -15.86
N ILE A 607 -10.25 -7.58 -16.35
CA ILE A 607 -11.04 -6.35 -16.15
C ILE A 607 -11.51 -5.74 -17.49
N GLY A 608 -11.42 -6.50 -18.58
CA GLY A 608 -11.73 -6.09 -19.95
C GLY A 608 -10.60 -5.37 -20.67
N LEU A 609 -9.35 -5.56 -20.25
CA LEU A 609 -8.16 -4.92 -20.82
C LEU A 609 -7.05 -5.94 -21.07
N PRO A 610 -6.10 -5.67 -21.99
CA PRO A 610 -4.95 -6.53 -22.22
C PRO A 610 -4.12 -6.79 -20.95
N ASP A 611 -3.32 -7.86 -20.97
CA ASP A 611 -2.41 -8.17 -19.88
C ASP A 611 -1.50 -6.97 -19.56
N LYS A 612 -1.29 -6.74 -18.26
CA LYS A 612 -0.56 -5.60 -17.67
C LYS A 612 -1.17 -4.22 -17.83
N VAL A 613 -2.29 -4.10 -18.54
CA VAL A 613 -2.93 -2.80 -18.77
C VAL A 613 -4.06 -2.59 -17.76
N VAL A 614 -4.14 -1.38 -17.21
CA VAL A 614 -5.20 -0.97 -16.29
C VAL A 614 -5.80 0.36 -16.70
N TYR A 615 -7.05 0.58 -16.28
CA TYR A 615 -7.67 1.90 -16.34
C TYR A 615 -6.84 2.92 -15.56
N ALA A 616 -6.75 4.14 -16.09
CA ALA A 616 -5.98 5.22 -15.48
C ALA A 616 -6.37 5.52 -14.02
N CYS A 617 -7.65 5.38 -13.64
CA CYS A 617 -8.08 5.55 -12.25
C CYS A 617 -7.52 4.50 -11.29
N LEU A 618 -7.36 3.25 -11.75
CA LEU A 618 -6.67 2.20 -11.00
C LEU A 618 -5.16 2.47 -10.97
N ALA A 619 -4.57 2.95 -12.07
CA ALA A 619 -3.17 3.36 -12.13
C ALA A 619 -2.82 4.42 -11.08
N GLU A 620 -3.71 5.40 -10.83
CA GLU A 620 -3.52 6.39 -9.75
C GLU A 620 -3.35 5.73 -8.38
N THR A 621 -4.22 4.78 -8.07
CA THR A 621 -4.18 4.10 -6.77
C THR A 621 -2.91 3.28 -6.62
N ILE A 622 -2.49 2.62 -7.70
CA ILE A 622 -1.26 1.81 -7.75
C ILE A 622 -0.02 2.70 -7.63
N VAL A 623 0.05 3.83 -8.33
CA VAL A 623 1.23 4.70 -8.28
C VAL A 623 1.37 5.38 -6.92
N LEU A 624 0.26 5.79 -6.29
CA LEU A 624 0.29 6.31 -4.91
C LEU A 624 0.81 5.25 -3.94
N ALA A 625 0.43 3.98 -4.14
CA ALA A 625 0.97 2.88 -3.36
C ALA A 625 2.46 2.65 -3.63
N LEU A 626 2.93 2.71 -4.87
CA LEU A 626 4.36 2.59 -5.21
C LEU A 626 5.19 3.75 -4.65
N GLU A 627 4.67 4.97 -4.68
CA GLU A 627 5.31 6.16 -4.11
C GLU A 627 5.30 6.11 -2.57
N GLY A 628 4.37 5.37 -1.97
CA GLY A 628 4.14 5.37 -0.53
C GLY A 628 3.48 6.67 -0.07
N ARG A 629 2.67 7.31 -0.93
CA ARG A 629 1.92 8.53 -0.60
C ARG A 629 0.45 8.18 -0.33
N PHE A 630 0.14 7.94 0.94
CA PHE A 630 -1.18 7.50 1.37
C PHE A 630 -1.98 8.67 1.93
N GLU A 631 -2.68 9.38 1.05
CA GLU A 631 -3.52 10.52 1.39
C GLU A 631 -4.75 10.56 0.48
N PRO A 632 -5.79 11.33 0.85
CA PRO A 632 -6.85 11.71 -0.07
C PRO A 632 -6.30 12.56 -1.22
N PHE A 633 -5.81 11.90 -2.28
CA PHE A 633 -5.09 12.58 -3.35
C PHE A 633 -6.04 13.31 -4.31
N THR A 634 -6.95 12.57 -4.95
CA THR A 634 -7.98 13.15 -5.83
C THR A 634 -9.37 12.84 -5.29
N ILE A 635 -10.06 13.84 -4.75
CA ILE A 635 -11.43 13.74 -4.21
C ILE A 635 -12.27 14.90 -4.71
N GLY A 636 -13.58 14.69 -4.85
CA GLY A 636 -14.51 15.75 -5.20
C GLY A 636 -14.52 16.06 -6.70
N ARG A 637 -15.12 17.21 -7.02
CA ARG A 637 -15.33 17.65 -8.41
C ARG A 637 -14.32 18.68 -8.88
N ASP A 638 -13.65 19.37 -7.97
CA ASP A 638 -12.66 20.39 -8.28
C ASP A 638 -11.27 19.78 -8.14
N ILE A 639 -10.68 19.41 -9.28
CA ILE A 639 -9.36 18.77 -9.33
C ILE A 639 -8.29 19.83 -9.59
N GLU A 640 -7.19 19.76 -8.85
CA GLU A 640 -6.01 20.60 -9.02
C GLU A 640 -5.17 20.11 -10.21
N TRP A 641 -4.84 20.99 -11.15
CA TRP A 641 -4.07 20.60 -12.34
C TRP A 641 -2.62 20.24 -11.99
N GLU A 642 -2.10 20.78 -10.89
CA GLU A 642 -0.79 20.46 -10.33
C GLU A 642 -0.69 18.99 -9.93
N LYS A 643 -1.75 18.43 -9.33
CA LYS A 643 -1.85 17.01 -8.96
C LYS A 643 -1.84 16.11 -10.19
N VAL A 644 -2.46 16.53 -11.30
CA VAL A 644 -2.37 15.81 -12.58
C VAL A 644 -0.94 15.75 -13.10
N ARG A 645 -0.21 16.87 -13.05
CA ARG A 645 1.21 16.89 -13.43
C ARG A 645 2.06 16.05 -12.49
N GLU A 646 1.77 16.08 -11.20
CA GLU A 646 2.50 15.34 -10.19
C GLU A 646 2.31 13.83 -10.34
N ILE A 647 1.07 13.36 -10.46
CA ILE A 647 0.77 11.94 -10.58
C ILE A 647 1.33 11.34 -11.89
N TYR A 648 1.34 12.13 -12.97
CA TYR A 648 2.01 11.77 -14.22
C TYR A 648 3.51 11.51 -14.01
N LYS A 649 4.20 12.42 -13.30
CA LYS A 649 5.63 12.27 -13.00
C LYS A 649 5.91 11.05 -12.11
N MET A 650 5.07 10.80 -11.12
CA MET A 650 5.16 9.59 -10.29
C MET A 650 4.98 8.33 -11.15
N GLY A 651 4.02 8.34 -12.08
CA GLY A 651 3.79 7.25 -13.02
C GLY A 651 5.05 6.90 -13.81
N LEU A 652 5.66 7.92 -14.43
CA LEU A 652 6.92 7.77 -15.17
C LEU A 652 8.06 7.26 -14.28
N LYS A 653 8.24 7.84 -13.09
CA LYS A 653 9.26 7.42 -12.09
C LYS A 653 9.12 5.93 -11.76
N HIS A 654 7.89 5.44 -11.66
CA HIS A 654 7.59 4.06 -11.32
C HIS A 654 7.48 3.13 -12.55
N GLY A 655 7.79 3.62 -13.75
CA GLY A 655 7.84 2.81 -14.97
C GLY A 655 6.48 2.54 -15.62
N MET A 656 5.44 3.30 -15.26
CA MET A 656 4.17 3.27 -15.97
C MET A 656 4.29 3.90 -17.35
N LYS A 657 3.58 3.33 -18.32
CA LYS A 657 3.56 3.79 -19.71
C LYS A 657 2.13 3.90 -20.22
N LEU A 658 1.90 4.73 -21.21
CA LEU A 658 0.69 4.64 -22.02
C LEU A 658 0.73 3.30 -22.77
N ALA A 659 -0.28 2.45 -22.59
CA ALA A 659 -0.26 1.07 -23.08
C ALA A 659 -0.27 0.99 -24.61
N ALA A 660 -1.31 1.55 -25.22
CA ALA A 660 -1.41 1.75 -26.65
C ALA A 660 -2.45 2.84 -26.93
N ILE A 661 -2.47 3.37 -28.16
CA ILE A 661 -3.59 4.18 -28.60
C ILE A 661 -4.69 3.21 -29.02
N SER A 662 -5.73 3.11 -28.21
CA SER A 662 -6.91 2.29 -28.49
C SER A 662 -8.06 3.16 -28.95
N GLY A 663 -8.89 2.67 -29.86
CA GLY A 663 -10.20 3.24 -30.18
C GLY A 663 -11.30 2.22 -29.93
N VAL A 664 -12.54 2.58 -30.31
CA VAL A 664 -13.75 1.76 -30.16
C VAL A 664 -13.67 0.34 -30.75
N ASN A 665 -12.73 0.10 -31.67
CA ASN A 665 -12.50 -1.19 -32.34
C ASN A 665 -11.22 -1.90 -31.89
N GLY A 666 -10.57 -1.43 -30.82
CA GLY A 666 -9.31 -1.96 -30.30
C GLY A 666 -8.09 -1.08 -30.59
N VAL A 667 -6.91 -1.68 -30.48
CA VAL A 667 -5.62 -0.98 -30.58
C VAL A 667 -5.31 -0.54 -32.01
N PHE A 668 -4.93 0.72 -32.20
CA PHE A 668 -4.45 1.23 -33.48
C PHE A 668 -2.98 0.85 -33.74
N SER A 669 -2.71 0.33 -34.92
CA SER A 669 -1.35 0.22 -35.45
C SER A 669 -0.87 1.54 -36.05
N ASP A 670 0.45 1.67 -36.28
CA ASP A 670 1.00 2.81 -37.01
C ASP A 670 0.45 2.91 -38.44
N GLU A 671 0.11 1.77 -39.07
CA GLU A 671 -0.52 1.72 -40.39
C GLU A 671 -1.96 2.26 -40.36
N ASP A 672 -2.72 1.96 -39.30
CA ASP A 672 -4.07 2.50 -39.14
C ASP A 672 -4.03 4.02 -38.99
N ILE A 673 -3.11 4.56 -38.20
CA ILE A 673 -2.94 6.00 -38.02
C ILE A 673 -2.50 6.66 -39.34
N ALA A 674 -1.60 6.02 -40.10
CA ALA A 674 -1.19 6.49 -41.41
C ALA A 674 -2.37 6.50 -42.41
N ARG A 675 -3.26 5.50 -42.35
CA ARG A 675 -4.49 5.45 -43.15
C ARG A 675 -5.42 6.62 -42.80
N VAL A 676 -5.68 6.86 -41.52
CA VAL A 676 -6.49 8.01 -41.06
C VAL A 676 -5.88 9.32 -41.56
N ARG A 677 -4.55 9.50 -41.45
CA ARG A 677 -3.83 10.67 -41.96
C ARG A 677 -4.05 10.88 -43.45
N LYS A 678 -3.92 9.82 -44.26
CA LYS A 678 -4.11 9.89 -45.72
C LYS A 678 -5.53 10.36 -46.05
N LEU A 679 -6.54 9.73 -45.46
CA LEU A 679 -7.95 10.07 -45.67
C LEU A 679 -8.26 11.52 -45.24
N ALA A 680 -7.68 11.96 -44.13
CA ALA A 680 -7.81 13.34 -43.66
C ALA A 680 -7.24 14.36 -44.65
N ILE A 681 -6.06 14.10 -45.21
CA ILE A 681 -5.44 14.98 -46.22
C ILE A 681 -6.29 15.03 -47.50
N GLU A 682 -6.81 13.89 -47.95
CA GLU A 682 -7.69 13.80 -49.12
C GLU A 682 -9.00 14.56 -48.91
N ALA A 683 -9.63 14.41 -47.74
CA ALA A 683 -10.84 15.12 -47.37
C ALA A 683 -10.61 16.65 -47.30
N ARG A 684 -9.52 17.10 -46.66
CA ARG A 684 -9.14 18.53 -46.63
C ARG A 684 -8.94 19.11 -48.03
N LYS A 685 -8.32 18.35 -48.95
CA LYS A 685 -8.15 18.77 -50.36
C LYS A 685 -9.49 18.89 -51.10
N LYS A 686 -10.44 17.97 -50.86
CA LYS A 686 -11.79 18.05 -51.44
C LYS A 686 -12.54 19.27 -50.93
N MET A 687 -12.54 19.51 -49.62
CA MET A 687 -13.18 20.67 -49.01
C MET A 687 -12.58 22.00 -49.52
N ALA A 688 -11.26 22.08 -49.69
CA ALA A 688 -10.62 23.27 -50.25
C ALA A 688 -11.04 23.54 -51.71
N LYS A 689 -11.22 22.49 -52.52
CA LYS A 689 -11.69 22.61 -53.91
C LYS A 689 -13.17 23.00 -54.01
N GLU A 690 -14.00 22.52 -53.09
CA GLU A 690 -15.43 22.84 -53.03
C GLU A 690 -15.67 24.25 -52.48
N GLY A 691 -14.87 24.70 -51.51
CA GLY A 691 -14.91 26.06 -50.98
C GLY A 691 -14.41 27.15 -51.94
N HIS A 692 -13.71 26.81 -53.02
CA HIS A 692 -13.33 27.73 -54.11
C HIS A 692 -14.38 27.81 -55.23
N LYS A 693 -15.47 27.04 -55.15
CA LYS A 693 -16.57 27.04 -56.14
C LYS A 693 -17.82 27.81 -55.70
N ASN A 694 -17.79 28.45 -54.52
CA ASN A 694 -18.88 29.29 -54.00
C ASN A 694 -18.46 30.74 -53.90
#